data_AF-A0A7V5CTG2-F1
#
_entry.id   AF-A0A7V5CTG2-F1
#
_cell.length_a   1.000
_cell.length_b   1.000
_cell.length_c   1.000
_cell.angle_alpha   90.00
_cell.angle_beta   90.00
_cell.angle_gamma   90.00
#
_symmetry.space_group_name_H-M   'P 1'
#
loop_
_entity.id
_entity.type
_entity.pdbx_description
1 polymer ?
#
loop_
_entity_poly.entity_id
_entity_poly.type
_entity_poly.pdbx_seq_one_letter_code
_entity_poly.pdbx_strand_id
1 'polypeptide(L)'
;MSNASQSGKPPVFLLDSMSFIFRAYHAMQRQRPMSTRTGVPTAATYVFVNMINKLRRDFAPEFFAAVFDVSAPVFRDERAKAMATIRKWNAKTQSFDEVEYAGYKANREEMPADLAQQLPYIRRALEAFRIPILQAEGFEADDVIGTLAREAAAQGHPVFVVSNDKDMMQLVNEQVKILNPAKDNLVLDREKVIETLGVPPERVIDVMALRGDAIDNVPGAPGIGDKGSVDLIQQFGTVEAALDRANEVKRKTYRESLENNRDNILLSKELVTIDCAVPLPLDLDAMRTQPPDAAACRTLFTELEFTSLLKELAPAEEAEEVEYLTQPTREQVEALLRIARQKGFAFALPAQETQAAQAGDSEAESSEEPDAAPVAQNLSMLDMFEQSVQDVPEPIPAAPSEWQLGVAVEAGTALLLPLSTLRPLLEDATIPKRVHDLKSTLRALSTQGIALRGVVDDVMLYSYLLNPTHTTHRLSDVTARFRNHALRESGNNELPEAAHAIFTLAPTLREEVEREDTLKVYEQIDLPLAPVLLAMEQHGVRIDSEMLRALGDRLAADMHRVSQQIYEQAGHRFNINSPKQLGDVLFNKMNLPRPLKYGKGKVISTAQDVLEELAAHNDVPRLVLEFRQLAKLKSNYVDSLPLLADSQGRVHTTFHQVGTATGRLSSTNPNLQNIPVRTALGREIRAAFIAAPGRKLLSADYSQIELRLMAHFSEDPLLLKAYTTGQDIHTLTASEVFGVAPDAMDKETRNRAKAVNFGIVYGISPFGLAQQLGIDQHEARQYIDTYFARYQGVRAYIDRVLEQTRSEQRVRTLFGRVRPIPDIQSRNANQRGFAERTAVNTPLQGTAADLIKLAMIRIDARLKKENLQTLMTLQVHDELLFDVPEAEVEGVEDIVRQEMEHVIELKVPIVADIGIGENWRDLK
;
A
#
# COMPACT_ATOMS: atom_id res chain seq x y z
N MET A 1 13.99 -26.48 -35.91
CA MET A 1 13.70 -27.06 -37.25
C MET A 1 13.52 -25.92 -38.22
N SER A 2 14.37 -25.86 -39.24
CA SER A 2 14.23 -24.98 -40.40
C SER A 2 13.02 -25.39 -41.22
N ASN A 3 12.14 -24.45 -41.53
CA ASN A 3 11.26 -24.55 -42.70
C ASN A 3 11.18 -23.17 -43.39
N ALA A 4 11.25 -23.23 -44.71
CA ALA A 4 11.54 -22.14 -45.61
C ALA A 4 10.40 -21.11 -45.77
N SER A 5 10.81 -19.84 -45.87
CA SER A 5 10.23 -18.75 -46.67
C SER A 5 8.70 -18.56 -46.73
N GLN A 6 8.21 -17.65 -45.89
CA GLN A 6 7.35 -16.56 -46.38
C GLN A 6 8.08 -15.24 -46.11
N SER A 7 8.52 -14.56 -47.18
CA SER A 7 9.14 -13.24 -47.14
C SER A 7 8.08 -12.17 -46.84
N GLY A 8 7.55 -12.13 -45.62
CA GLY A 8 6.69 -11.04 -45.15
C GLY A 8 7.54 -9.85 -44.69
N LYS A 9 7.11 -8.63 -44.99
CA LYS A 9 7.71 -7.43 -44.40
C LYS A 9 7.45 -7.42 -42.87
N PRO A 10 8.33 -6.81 -42.06
CA PRO A 10 8.18 -6.84 -40.62
C PRO A 10 6.94 -6.07 -40.14
N PRO A 11 6.32 -6.49 -39.02
CA PRO A 11 5.09 -5.89 -38.54
C PRO A 11 5.28 -4.48 -37.97
N VAL A 12 4.26 -3.63 -38.15
CA VAL A 12 4.17 -2.27 -37.61
C VAL A 12 3.21 -2.24 -36.43
N PHE A 13 3.65 -1.71 -35.29
CA PHE A 13 2.84 -1.58 -34.08
C PHE A 13 2.49 -0.10 -33.84
N LEU A 14 1.20 0.19 -33.71
CA LEU A 14 0.69 1.54 -33.45
C LEU A 14 -0.04 1.52 -32.10
N LEU A 15 0.51 2.20 -31.09
CA LEU A 15 -0.06 2.28 -29.75
C LEU A 15 -1.05 3.44 -29.65
N ASP A 16 -2.28 3.11 -29.28
CA ASP A 16 -3.26 4.07 -28.79
C ASP A 16 -2.89 4.50 -27.36
N SER A 17 -2.23 5.65 -27.25
CA SER A 17 -1.59 6.06 -26.00
C SER A 17 -2.61 6.47 -24.93
N MET A 18 -3.65 7.22 -25.31
CA MET A 18 -4.63 7.72 -24.34
C MET A 18 -5.44 6.58 -23.71
N SER A 19 -5.86 5.59 -24.50
CA SER A 19 -6.51 4.38 -23.98
C SER A 19 -5.63 3.64 -22.96
N PHE A 20 -4.33 3.55 -23.23
CA PHE A 20 -3.37 2.92 -22.33
C PHE A 20 -3.11 3.73 -21.06
N ILE A 21 -3.04 5.05 -21.15
CA ILE A 21 -2.83 5.96 -20.02
C ILE A 21 -4.02 5.90 -19.05
N PHE A 22 -5.25 6.00 -19.55
CA PHE A 22 -6.44 5.90 -18.70
C PHE A 22 -6.55 4.51 -18.05
N ARG A 23 -6.21 3.45 -18.79
CA ARG A 23 -6.14 2.11 -18.21
C ARG A 23 -5.10 2.04 -17.08
N ALA A 24 -3.91 2.57 -17.30
CA ALA A 24 -2.85 2.60 -16.31
C ALA A 24 -3.30 3.34 -15.03
N TYR A 25 -4.01 4.47 -15.20
CA TYR A 25 -4.61 5.22 -14.11
C TYR A 25 -5.62 4.40 -13.29
N HIS A 26 -6.58 3.74 -13.96
CA HIS A 26 -7.62 2.97 -13.27
C HIS A 26 -7.11 1.66 -12.65
N ALA A 27 -6.00 1.08 -13.15
CA ALA A 27 -5.45 -0.16 -12.63
C ALA A 27 -5.05 -0.07 -11.14
N MET A 28 -4.60 1.10 -10.69
CA MET A 28 -4.06 1.32 -9.34
C MET A 28 -5.03 1.98 -8.37
N GLN A 29 -6.23 2.37 -8.79
CA GLN A 29 -7.22 3.03 -7.93
C GLN A 29 -7.67 2.20 -6.71
N ARG A 30 -7.42 0.88 -6.71
CA ARG A 30 -7.72 -0.04 -5.60
C ARG A 30 -6.50 -0.38 -4.74
N GLN A 31 -5.32 0.11 -5.09
CA GLN A 31 -4.08 -0.13 -4.37
C GLN A 31 -3.65 1.14 -3.62
N ARG A 32 -2.59 1.02 -2.81
CA ARG A 32 -2.02 2.15 -2.08
C ARG A 32 -1.58 3.23 -3.09
N PRO A 33 -1.92 4.51 -2.88
CA PRO A 33 -1.49 5.60 -3.75
C PRO A 33 0.04 5.66 -3.82
N MET A 34 0.57 5.89 -5.03
CA MET A 34 2.00 6.05 -5.27
C MET A 34 2.31 7.50 -5.60
N SER A 35 3.26 8.08 -4.86
CA SER A 35 3.74 9.44 -5.05
C SER A 35 5.21 9.56 -4.67
N THR A 36 5.91 10.53 -5.25
CA THR A 36 7.27 10.89 -4.84
C THR A 36 7.28 11.54 -3.45
N ARG A 37 8.47 11.73 -2.85
CA ARG A 37 8.63 12.51 -1.61
C ARG A 37 8.11 13.95 -1.71
N THR A 38 8.11 14.51 -2.93
CA THR A 38 7.64 15.88 -3.22
C THR A 38 6.13 15.93 -3.49
N GLY A 39 5.43 14.80 -3.37
CA GLY A 39 3.97 14.73 -3.52
C GLY A 39 3.47 14.54 -4.95
N VAL A 40 4.36 14.33 -5.93
CA VAL A 40 3.97 14.09 -7.33
C VAL A 40 3.34 12.70 -7.46
N PRO A 41 2.09 12.56 -7.94
CA PRO A 41 1.48 11.25 -8.20
C PRO A 41 2.24 10.50 -9.30
N THR A 42 2.49 9.19 -9.14
CA THR A 42 3.31 8.42 -10.09
C THR A 42 2.70 7.09 -10.54
N ALA A 43 1.55 6.70 -9.99
CA ALA A 43 0.94 5.39 -10.21
C ALA A 43 0.64 5.08 -11.69
N ALA A 44 0.06 6.02 -12.43
CA ALA A 44 -0.29 5.82 -13.85
C ALA A 44 0.97 5.71 -14.70
N THR A 45 1.98 6.57 -14.47
CA THR A 45 3.26 6.50 -15.16
C THR A 45 3.96 5.16 -14.92
N TYR A 46 3.98 4.68 -13.67
CA TYR A 46 4.59 3.40 -13.31
C TYR A 46 3.94 2.22 -14.05
N VAL A 47 2.61 2.15 -14.04
CA VAL A 47 1.87 1.08 -14.72
C VAL A 47 2.04 1.18 -16.23
N PHE A 48 2.00 2.39 -16.80
CA PHE A 48 2.21 2.60 -18.23
C PHE A 48 3.58 2.09 -18.68
N VAL A 49 4.66 2.44 -17.97
CA VAL A 49 6.02 1.95 -18.27
C VAL A 49 6.08 0.42 -18.23
N ASN A 50 5.48 -0.21 -17.22
CA ASN A 50 5.41 -1.67 -17.13
C ASN A 50 4.62 -2.31 -18.29
N MET A 51 3.53 -1.67 -18.72
CA MET A 51 2.76 -2.11 -19.88
C MET A 51 3.59 -2.06 -21.18
N ILE A 52 4.39 -1.00 -21.37
CA ILE A 52 5.32 -0.87 -22.51
C ILE A 52 6.42 -1.94 -22.44
N ASN A 53 7.04 -2.13 -21.27
CA ASN A 53 8.05 -3.18 -21.06
C ASN A 53 7.51 -4.57 -21.40
N LYS A 54 6.29 -4.89 -20.94
CA LYS A 54 5.62 -6.15 -21.27
C LYS A 54 5.38 -6.28 -22.78
N LEU A 55 4.85 -5.24 -23.43
CA LEU A 55 4.61 -5.26 -24.88
C LEU A 55 5.90 -5.54 -25.68
N ARG A 56 7.00 -4.87 -25.32
CA ARG A 56 8.32 -5.09 -25.96
C ARG A 56 8.82 -6.51 -25.75
N ARG A 57 8.63 -7.08 -24.55
CA ARG A 57 9.05 -8.44 -24.19
C ARG A 57 8.26 -9.51 -24.94
N ASP A 58 6.94 -9.34 -25.00
CA ASP A 58 6.04 -10.35 -25.57
C ASP A 58 6.06 -10.36 -27.11
N PHE A 59 6.28 -9.20 -27.75
CA PHE A 59 6.14 -9.06 -29.20
C PHE A 59 7.40 -8.63 -29.95
N ALA A 60 8.39 -8.04 -29.28
CA ALA A 60 9.62 -7.53 -29.88
C ALA A 60 9.40 -6.77 -31.21
N PRO A 61 8.59 -5.70 -31.23
CA PRO A 61 8.17 -5.03 -32.47
C PRO A 61 9.36 -4.40 -33.19
N GLU A 62 9.48 -4.59 -34.52
CA GLU A 62 10.54 -3.94 -35.32
C GLU A 62 10.22 -2.46 -35.56
N PHE A 63 8.95 -2.13 -35.85
CA PHE A 63 8.47 -0.76 -35.95
C PHE A 63 7.42 -0.51 -34.89
N PHE A 64 7.60 0.54 -34.09
CA PHE A 64 6.72 0.88 -32.98
C PHE A 64 6.58 2.39 -32.80
N ALA A 65 5.34 2.87 -32.72
CA ALA A 65 5.05 4.27 -32.43
C ALA A 65 3.89 4.43 -31.44
N ALA A 66 3.93 5.52 -30.68
CA ALA A 66 2.87 5.94 -29.78
C ALA A 66 2.07 7.08 -30.43
N VAL A 67 0.76 6.91 -30.56
CA VAL A 67 -0.12 7.92 -31.15
C VAL A 67 -0.89 8.65 -30.05
N PHE A 68 -0.92 9.98 -30.10
CA PHE A 68 -1.58 10.85 -29.12
C PHE A 68 -2.63 11.74 -29.77
N ASP A 69 -3.66 12.07 -28.98
CA ASP A 69 -4.58 13.16 -29.30
C ASP A 69 -3.89 14.52 -29.19
N VAL A 70 -4.36 15.47 -29.99
CA VAL A 70 -4.03 16.90 -29.86
C VAL A 70 -5.02 17.59 -28.93
N SER A 71 -4.57 18.61 -28.20
CA SER A 71 -5.44 19.37 -27.27
C SER A 71 -6.37 20.39 -27.94
N ALA A 72 -6.37 20.48 -29.28
CA ALA A 72 -7.15 21.42 -30.06
C ALA A 72 -8.49 20.80 -30.53
N PRO A 73 -9.53 21.61 -30.81
CA PRO A 73 -10.76 21.10 -31.41
C PRO A 73 -10.46 20.34 -32.71
N VAL A 74 -11.04 19.15 -32.84
CA VAL A 74 -10.86 18.30 -34.02
C VAL A 74 -12.01 18.51 -35.00
N PHE A 75 -11.84 18.07 -36.25
CA PHE A 75 -12.85 18.20 -37.31
C PHE A 75 -14.22 17.64 -36.90
N ARG A 76 -14.25 16.57 -36.09
CA ARG A 76 -15.48 15.98 -35.54
C ARG A 76 -16.24 16.93 -34.62
N ASP A 77 -15.55 17.78 -33.84
CA ASP A 77 -16.17 18.78 -32.97
C ASP A 77 -16.91 19.86 -33.77
N GLU A 78 -16.35 20.27 -34.91
CA GLU A 78 -16.98 21.24 -35.80
C GLU A 78 -18.21 20.65 -36.50
N ARG A 79 -18.14 19.40 -36.95
CA ARG A 79 -19.29 18.72 -37.55
C ARG A 79 -20.41 18.41 -36.56
N ALA A 80 -20.08 18.06 -35.33
CA ALA A 80 -21.06 17.85 -34.26
C ALA A 80 -21.89 19.11 -33.96
N LYS A 81 -21.31 20.32 -34.13
CA LYS A 81 -22.01 21.60 -33.95
C LYS A 81 -23.07 21.89 -35.02
N ALA A 82 -23.06 21.17 -36.14
CA ALA A 82 -24.10 21.31 -37.17
C ALA A 82 -25.47 20.74 -36.74
N MET A 83 -25.52 19.98 -35.63
CA MET A 83 -26.74 19.39 -35.09
C MET A 83 -27.19 20.14 -33.83
N ALA A 84 -28.32 20.85 -33.91
CA ALA A 84 -28.87 21.61 -32.79
C ALA A 84 -29.77 20.78 -31.86
N THR A 85 -30.50 19.80 -32.41
CA THR A 85 -31.51 19.00 -31.69
C THR A 85 -31.49 17.54 -32.13
N ILE A 86 -31.60 16.61 -31.18
CA ILE A 86 -31.80 15.17 -31.41
C ILE A 86 -33.19 14.74 -30.95
N ARG A 87 -33.74 13.70 -31.56
CA ARG A 87 -34.98 13.05 -31.11
C ARG A 87 -34.64 11.86 -30.22
N LYS A 88 -35.19 11.83 -29.00
CA LYS A 88 -34.94 10.78 -28.01
C LYS A 88 -36.20 9.98 -27.73
N TRP A 89 -36.09 8.66 -27.69
CA TRP A 89 -37.21 7.79 -27.31
C TRP A 89 -37.51 7.90 -25.82
N ASN A 90 -38.74 8.27 -25.47
CA ASN A 90 -39.22 8.35 -24.11
C ASN A 90 -40.03 7.10 -23.76
N ALA A 91 -39.45 6.26 -22.91
CA ALA A 91 -40.06 4.99 -22.51
C ALA A 91 -41.36 5.15 -21.70
N LYS A 92 -41.61 6.31 -21.07
CA LYS A 92 -42.82 6.57 -20.28
C LYS A 92 -44.00 7.02 -21.13
N THR A 93 -43.74 7.81 -22.17
CA THR A 93 -44.77 8.34 -23.07
C THR A 93 -44.93 7.51 -24.35
N GLN A 94 -44.01 6.57 -24.60
CA GLN A 94 -43.92 5.80 -25.85
C GLN A 94 -43.90 6.70 -27.10
N SER A 95 -43.24 7.85 -27.00
CA SER A 95 -43.08 8.85 -28.05
C SER A 95 -41.63 9.29 -28.20
N PHE A 96 -41.32 9.96 -29.31
CA PHE A 96 -40.04 10.64 -29.50
C PHE A 96 -40.16 12.11 -29.10
N ASP A 97 -39.26 12.57 -28.22
CA ASP A 97 -39.19 13.97 -27.78
C ASP A 97 -37.96 14.65 -28.42
N GLU A 98 -38.08 15.92 -28.82
CA GLU A 98 -36.94 16.72 -29.31
C GLU A 98 -36.17 17.31 -28.12
N VAL A 99 -34.86 17.07 -28.07
CA VAL A 99 -33.94 17.59 -27.04
C VAL A 99 -32.71 18.22 -27.69
N GLU A 100 -32.12 19.24 -27.06
CA GLU A 100 -30.89 19.86 -27.55
C GLU A 100 -29.71 18.87 -27.51
N TYR A 101 -28.86 18.90 -28.54
CA TYR A 101 -27.67 18.08 -28.59
C TYR A 101 -26.51 18.79 -27.87
N ALA A 102 -26.02 18.18 -26.79
CA ALA A 102 -24.95 18.75 -25.98
C ALA A 102 -23.56 18.78 -26.68
N GLY A 103 -23.43 18.17 -27.87
CA GLY A 103 -22.18 18.10 -28.63
C GLY A 103 -21.46 16.74 -28.49
N TYR A 104 -20.54 16.46 -29.40
CA TYR A 104 -19.69 15.25 -29.37
C TYR A 104 -18.71 15.32 -28.19
N LYS A 105 -18.45 14.18 -27.53
CA LYS A 105 -17.65 14.05 -26.29
C LYS A 105 -18.13 14.91 -25.09
N ALA A 106 -19.32 15.51 -25.16
CA ALA A 106 -19.86 16.36 -24.09
C ALA A 106 -20.12 15.63 -22.76
N ASN A 107 -20.28 14.31 -22.80
CA ASN A 107 -20.44 13.48 -21.61
C ASN A 107 -19.12 12.95 -21.05
N ARG A 108 -17.97 13.22 -21.69
CA ARG A 108 -16.66 12.79 -21.17
C ARG A 108 -16.35 13.59 -19.91
N GLU A 109 -16.07 12.86 -18.83
CA GLU A 109 -15.56 13.48 -17.61
C GLU A 109 -14.22 14.19 -17.90
N GLU A 110 -14.02 15.36 -17.29
CA GLU A 110 -12.71 16.03 -17.37
C GLU A 110 -11.60 15.12 -16.85
N MET A 111 -10.43 15.21 -17.48
CA MET A 111 -9.27 14.45 -17.06
C MET A 111 -8.95 14.72 -15.57
N PRO A 112 -8.75 13.66 -14.76
CA PRO A 112 -8.35 13.84 -13.36
C PRO A 112 -7.06 14.66 -13.25
N ALA A 113 -7.02 15.61 -12.31
CA ALA A 113 -5.89 16.55 -12.18
C ALA A 113 -4.57 15.84 -11.81
N ASP A 114 -4.65 14.76 -11.04
CA ASP A 114 -3.53 13.87 -10.71
C ASP A 114 -3.04 13.05 -11.91
N LEU A 115 -3.92 12.68 -12.85
CA LEU A 115 -3.51 12.09 -14.13
C LEU A 115 -2.88 13.13 -15.06
N ALA A 116 -3.43 14.35 -15.10
CA ALA A 116 -2.87 15.44 -15.89
C ALA A 116 -1.43 15.78 -15.48
N GLN A 117 -1.11 15.75 -14.18
CA GLN A 117 0.26 15.91 -13.66
C GLN A 117 1.22 14.81 -14.14
N GLN A 118 0.70 13.62 -14.46
CA GLN A 118 1.51 12.46 -14.89
C GLN A 118 1.78 12.44 -16.40
N LEU A 119 0.98 13.11 -17.21
CA LEU A 119 1.14 13.11 -18.68
C LEU A 119 2.54 13.55 -19.16
N PRO A 120 3.16 14.62 -18.63
CA PRO A 120 4.52 15.01 -19.02
C PRO A 120 5.55 13.91 -18.76
N TYR A 121 5.41 13.18 -17.65
CA TYR A 121 6.29 12.07 -17.30
C TYR A 121 6.10 10.85 -18.20
N ILE A 122 4.87 10.59 -18.63
CA ILE A 122 4.56 9.52 -19.60
C ILE A 122 5.19 9.84 -20.97
N ARG A 123 5.12 11.10 -21.43
CA ARG A 123 5.80 11.52 -22.66
C ARG A 123 7.31 11.37 -22.55
N ARG A 124 7.91 11.83 -21.44
CA ARG A 124 9.34 11.63 -21.15
C ARG A 124 9.72 10.14 -21.08
N ALA A 125 8.83 9.27 -20.60
CA ALA A 125 9.05 7.84 -20.60
C ALA A 125 9.09 7.28 -22.03
N LEU A 126 8.18 7.68 -22.92
CA LEU A 126 8.22 7.28 -24.33
C LEU A 126 9.50 7.76 -25.03
N GLU A 127 9.91 9.00 -24.77
CA GLU A 127 11.18 9.57 -25.26
C GLU A 127 12.39 8.76 -24.76
N ALA A 128 12.45 8.45 -23.46
CA ALA A 128 13.50 7.63 -22.87
C ALA A 128 13.53 6.22 -23.45
N PHE A 129 12.37 5.68 -23.83
CA PHE A 129 12.25 4.39 -24.51
C PHE A 129 12.54 4.46 -26.01
N ARG A 130 12.79 5.66 -26.54
CA ARG A 130 12.98 5.98 -27.96
C ARG A 130 11.80 5.53 -28.82
N ILE A 131 10.59 5.73 -28.31
CA ILE A 131 9.33 5.47 -29.02
C ILE A 131 8.84 6.82 -29.56
N PRO A 132 8.74 7.01 -30.89
CA PRO A 132 8.25 8.26 -31.46
C PRO A 132 6.79 8.49 -31.07
N ILE A 133 6.49 9.75 -30.75
CA ILE A 133 5.14 10.23 -30.48
C ILE A 133 4.59 10.86 -31.77
N LEU A 134 3.54 10.27 -32.33
CA LEU A 134 2.88 10.73 -33.55
C LEU A 134 1.55 11.39 -33.18
N GLN A 135 1.27 12.55 -33.78
CA GLN A 135 0.05 13.32 -33.58
C GLN A 135 -0.15 14.26 -34.78
N ALA A 136 -1.41 14.57 -35.12
CA ALA A 136 -1.74 15.48 -36.22
C ALA A 136 -2.75 16.53 -35.75
N GLU A 137 -2.50 17.80 -36.05
CA GLU A 137 -3.39 18.90 -35.66
C GLU A 137 -4.75 18.79 -36.37
N GLY A 138 -5.84 18.89 -35.61
CA GLY A 138 -7.21 18.80 -36.12
C GLY A 138 -7.77 17.38 -36.27
N PHE A 139 -6.98 16.35 -35.96
CA PHE A 139 -7.36 14.93 -36.07
C PHE A 139 -7.23 14.20 -34.73
N GLU A 140 -8.02 13.15 -34.52
CA GLU A 140 -7.90 12.29 -33.34
C GLU A 140 -6.78 11.26 -33.50
N ALA A 141 -6.32 10.69 -32.39
CA ALA A 141 -5.35 9.60 -32.42
C ALA A 141 -5.84 8.43 -33.29
N ASP A 142 -7.15 8.17 -33.29
CA ASP A 142 -7.79 7.10 -34.06
C ASP A 142 -7.63 7.31 -35.56
N ASP A 143 -7.81 8.54 -36.04
CA ASP A 143 -7.66 8.93 -37.44
C ASP A 143 -6.20 8.76 -37.89
N VAL A 144 -5.26 9.22 -37.05
CA VAL A 144 -3.82 9.04 -37.29
C VAL A 144 -3.45 7.56 -37.37
N ILE A 145 -3.95 6.73 -36.44
CA ILE A 145 -3.76 5.27 -36.46
C ILE A 145 -4.34 4.68 -37.75
N GLY A 146 -5.57 5.07 -38.13
CA GLY A 146 -6.25 4.60 -39.33
C GLY A 146 -5.45 4.88 -40.60
N THR A 147 -4.94 6.11 -40.75
CA THR A 147 -4.07 6.49 -41.88
C THR A 147 -2.79 5.67 -41.93
N LEU A 148 -2.04 5.61 -40.83
CA LEU A 148 -0.75 4.92 -40.78
C LEU A 148 -0.91 3.41 -40.99
N ALA A 149 -1.97 2.82 -40.43
CA ALA A 149 -2.28 1.41 -40.62
C ALA A 149 -2.59 1.08 -42.08
N ARG A 150 -3.41 1.93 -42.75
CA ARG A 150 -3.72 1.78 -44.17
C ARG A 150 -2.46 1.91 -45.03
N GLU A 151 -1.62 2.90 -44.78
CA GLU A 151 -0.39 3.13 -45.55
C GLU A 151 0.62 1.98 -45.38
N ALA A 152 0.83 1.52 -44.15
CA ALA A 152 1.72 0.40 -43.86
C ALA A 152 1.21 -0.90 -44.49
N ALA A 153 -0.09 -1.17 -44.40
CA ALA A 153 -0.72 -2.32 -45.04
C ALA A 153 -0.61 -2.27 -46.57
N ALA A 154 -0.79 -1.09 -47.19
CA ALA A 154 -0.60 -0.89 -48.63
C ALA A 154 0.85 -1.11 -49.07
N GLN A 155 1.81 -0.82 -48.19
CA GLN A 155 3.23 -1.15 -48.40
C GLN A 155 3.56 -2.63 -48.11
N GLY A 156 2.60 -3.45 -47.71
CA GLY A 156 2.76 -4.89 -47.48
C GLY A 156 3.25 -5.28 -46.09
N HIS A 157 3.23 -4.36 -45.11
CA HIS A 157 3.52 -4.66 -43.72
C HIS A 157 2.26 -5.15 -42.99
N PRO A 158 2.33 -6.23 -42.19
CA PRO A 158 1.31 -6.53 -41.20
C PRO A 158 1.26 -5.41 -40.16
N VAL A 159 0.07 -5.01 -39.71
CA VAL A 159 -0.12 -3.94 -38.74
C VAL A 159 -0.85 -4.46 -37.51
N PHE A 160 -0.33 -4.15 -36.33
CA PHE A 160 -0.99 -4.35 -35.05
C PHE A 160 -1.34 -3.00 -34.42
N VAL A 161 -2.62 -2.66 -34.43
CA VAL A 161 -3.14 -1.53 -33.66
C VAL A 161 -3.29 -1.98 -32.21
N VAL A 162 -2.52 -1.41 -31.31
CA VAL A 162 -2.49 -1.78 -29.90
C VAL A 162 -3.48 -0.90 -29.15
N SER A 163 -4.72 -1.38 -29.03
CA SER A 163 -5.82 -0.66 -28.36
C SER A 163 -6.82 -1.64 -27.72
N ASN A 164 -7.59 -1.11 -26.75
CA ASN A 164 -8.76 -1.78 -26.20
C ASN A 164 -10.07 -1.24 -26.76
N ASP A 165 -10.00 -0.18 -27.56
CA ASP A 165 -11.16 0.45 -28.15
C ASP A 165 -11.78 -0.48 -29.21
N LYS A 166 -13.10 -0.62 -29.15
CA LYS A 166 -13.85 -1.42 -30.10
C LYS A 166 -13.97 -0.71 -31.44
N ASP A 167 -13.83 0.60 -31.45
CA ASP A 167 -14.03 1.44 -32.62
C ASP A 167 -12.92 1.17 -33.65
N MET A 168 -11.73 0.83 -33.16
CA MET A 168 -10.58 0.36 -33.96
C MET A 168 -10.87 -0.90 -34.77
N MET A 169 -11.85 -1.72 -34.37
CA MET A 169 -12.18 -2.96 -35.11
C MET A 169 -12.65 -2.67 -36.54
N GLN A 170 -13.06 -1.44 -36.88
CA GLN A 170 -13.39 -1.04 -38.25
C GLN A 170 -12.16 -1.05 -39.19
N LEU A 171 -10.94 -0.97 -38.65
CA LEU A 171 -9.69 -0.97 -39.43
C LEU A 171 -9.22 -2.39 -39.81
N VAL A 172 -9.78 -3.43 -39.19
CA VAL A 172 -9.31 -4.81 -39.34
C VAL A 172 -9.51 -5.32 -40.77
N ASN A 173 -8.45 -5.86 -41.34
CA ASN A 173 -8.45 -6.48 -42.67
C ASN A 173 -7.42 -7.62 -42.72
N GLU A 174 -7.02 -8.07 -43.91
CA GLU A 174 -6.03 -9.16 -44.04
C GLU A 174 -4.66 -8.80 -43.42
N GLN A 175 -4.26 -7.53 -43.48
CA GLN A 175 -2.98 -7.05 -42.98
C GLN A 175 -3.07 -6.32 -41.63
N VAL A 176 -4.22 -5.74 -41.30
CA VAL A 176 -4.43 -4.96 -40.07
C VAL A 176 -5.20 -5.78 -39.03
N LYS A 177 -4.63 -5.90 -37.82
CA LYS A 177 -5.22 -6.60 -36.68
C LYS A 177 -5.20 -5.69 -35.45
N ILE A 178 -6.11 -5.91 -34.50
CA ILE A 178 -6.07 -5.22 -33.21
C ILE A 178 -5.39 -6.14 -32.19
N LEU A 179 -4.42 -5.61 -31.45
CA LEU A 179 -3.82 -6.29 -30.32
C LEU A 179 -4.36 -5.68 -29.02
N ASN A 180 -4.94 -6.51 -28.17
CA ASN A 180 -5.42 -6.16 -26.84
C ASN A 180 -4.57 -6.86 -25.76
N PRO A 181 -3.51 -6.20 -25.24
CA PRO A 181 -2.65 -6.78 -24.19
C PRO A 181 -3.36 -6.97 -22.84
N ALA A 182 -4.55 -6.41 -22.66
CA ALA A 182 -5.31 -6.53 -21.41
C ALA A 182 -5.97 -7.89 -21.23
N LYS A 183 -6.34 -8.54 -22.34
CA LYS A 183 -7.02 -9.83 -22.36
C LYS A 183 -6.06 -10.93 -22.80
N ASP A 184 -4.95 -11.08 -22.09
CA ASP A 184 -3.94 -12.09 -22.39
C ASP A 184 -3.44 -12.02 -23.83
N ASN A 185 -3.03 -10.81 -24.26
CA ASN A 185 -2.47 -10.59 -25.60
C ASN A 185 -3.43 -11.00 -26.75
N LEU A 186 -4.74 -10.87 -26.52
CA LEU A 186 -5.78 -11.18 -27.50
C LEU A 186 -5.56 -10.40 -28.80
N VAL A 187 -5.41 -11.14 -29.90
CA VAL A 187 -5.37 -10.59 -31.26
C VAL A 187 -6.76 -10.71 -31.88
N LEU A 188 -7.28 -9.60 -32.39
CA LEU A 188 -8.55 -9.52 -33.10
C LEU A 188 -8.26 -9.44 -34.60
N ASP A 189 -8.43 -10.57 -35.28
CA ASP A 189 -8.52 -10.64 -36.73
C ASP A 189 -9.98 -10.60 -37.19
N ARG A 190 -10.22 -10.73 -38.49
CA ARG A 190 -11.56 -10.68 -39.08
C ARG A 190 -12.54 -11.65 -38.40
N GLU A 191 -12.13 -12.90 -38.18
CA GLU A 191 -12.98 -13.93 -37.58
C GLU A 191 -13.33 -13.57 -36.14
N LYS A 192 -12.34 -13.08 -35.39
CA LYS A 192 -12.54 -12.69 -34.00
C LYS A 192 -13.39 -11.42 -33.86
N VAL A 193 -13.33 -10.49 -34.82
CA VAL A 193 -14.24 -9.34 -34.89
C VAL A 193 -15.69 -9.82 -35.11
N ILE A 194 -15.91 -10.78 -36.02
CA ILE A 194 -17.24 -11.37 -36.26
C ILE A 194 -17.75 -12.06 -34.98
N GLU A 195 -16.91 -12.81 -34.28
CA GLU A 195 -17.29 -13.43 -33.00
C GLU A 195 -17.64 -12.39 -31.93
N THR A 196 -16.89 -11.28 -31.87
CA THR A 196 -17.01 -10.27 -30.81
C THR A 196 -18.19 -9.32 -31.04
N LEU A 197 -18.41 -8.89 -32.29
CA LEU A 197 -19.40 -7.87 -32.65
C LEU A 197 -20.59 -8.42 -33.45
N GLY A 198 -20.52 -9.66 -33.95
CA GLY A 198 -21.57 -10.27 -34.78
C GLY A 198 -21.58 -9.80 -36.23
N VAL A 199 -20.68 -8.93 -36.65
CA VAL A 199 -20.56 -8.41 -38.03
C VAL A 199 -19.09 -8.37 -38.46
N PRO A 200 -18.79 -8.43 -39.77
CA PRO A 200 -17.42 -8.28 -40.25
C PRO A 200 -16.90 -6.84 -40.12
N PRO A 201 -15.57 -6.61 -40.11
CA PRO A 201 -14.94 -5.29 -39.94
C PRO A 201 -15.53 -4.17 -40.78
N GLU A 202 -15.80 -4.41 -42.07
CA GLU A 202 -16.36 -3.43 -43.00
C GLU A 202 -17.79 -2.98 -42.67
N ARG A 203 -18.45 -3.63 -41.70
CA ARG A 203 -19.79 -3.32 -41.19
C ARG A 203 -19.81 -2.80 -39.75
N VAL A 204 -18.65 -2.67 -39.11
CA VAL A 204 -18.55 -2.18 -37.72
C VAL A 204 -19.09 -0.75 -37.62
N ILE A 205 -18.71 0.11 -38.56
CA ILE A 205 -19.18 1.50 -38.67
C ILE A 205 -20.71 1.55 -38.72
N ASP A 206 -21.30 0.69 -39.55
CA ASP A 206 -22.75 0.61 -39.73
C ASP A 206 -23.48 0.20 -38.43
N VAL A 207 -22.93 -0.76 -37.69
CA VAL A 207 -23.48 -1.18 -36.39
C VAL A 207 -23.36 -0.07 -35.36
N MET A 208 -22.22 0.60 -35.28
CA MET A 208 -21.99 1.68 -34.34
C MET A 208 -22.88 2.90 -34.60
N ALA A 209 -23.09 3.24 -35.87
CA ALA A 209 -23.99 4.32 -36.27
C ALA A 209 -25.44 4.09 -35.80
N LEU A 210 -25.92 2.84 -35.78
CA LEU A 210 -27.25 2.50 -35.27
C LEU A 210 -27.27 2.41 -33.74
N ARG A 211 -26.22 1.86 -33.13
CA ARG A 211 -26.13 1.66 -31.68
C ARG A 211 -25.96 2.98 -30.92
N GLY A 212 -25.19 3.90 -31.49
CA GLY A 212 -24.66 5.06 -30.80
C GLY A 212 -23.58 4.69 -29.77
N ASP A 213 -23.08 5.72 -29.09
CA ASP A 213 -22.18 5.60 -27.96
C ASP A 213 -22.48 6.69 -26.91
N ALA A 214 -22.79 6.27 -25.69
CA ALA A 214 -23.13 7.19 -24.61
C ALA A 214 -21.91 7.96 -24.08
N ILE A 215 -20.71 7.36 -24.16
CA ILE A 215 -19.46 7.93 -23.65
C ILE A 215 -19.06 9.14 -24.51
N ASP A 216 -19.01 8.94 -25.83
CA ASP A 216 -18.69 10.01 -26.79
C ASP A 216 -19.91 10.85 -27.20
N ASN A 217 -21.04 10.61 -26.54
CA ASN A 217 -22.32 11.25 -26.81
C ASN A 217 -22.78 11.10 -28.28
N VAL A 218 -22.44 10.01 -28.94
CA VAL A 218 -22.93 9.67 -30.28
C VAL A 218 -24.38 9.15 -30.16
N PRO A 219 -25.37 9.83 -30.77
CA PRO A 219 -26.79 9.58 -30.46
C PRO A 219 -27.32 8.25 -31.00
N GLY A 220 -26.84 7.80 -32.15
CA GLY A 220 -27.32 6.57 -32.79
C GLY A 220 -28.79 6.59 -33.19
N ALA A 221 -29.39 5.40 -33.33
CA ALA A 221 -30.80 5.21 -33.61
C ALA A 221 -31.58 4.92 -32.29
N PRO A 222 -32.43 5.85 -31.79
CA PRO A 222 -33.05 5.68 -30.49
C PRO A 222 -33.92 4.42 -30.41
N GLY A 223 -33.76 3.64 -29.34
CA GLY A 223 -34.49 2.39 -29.14
C GLY A 223 -33.88 1.16 -29.84
N ILE A 224 -32.80 1.31 -30.61
CA ILE A 224 -32.02 0.23 -31.19
C ILE A 224 -30.73 0.07 -30.38
N GLY A 225 -30.65 -1.00 -29.57
CA GLY A 225 -29.43 -1.35 -28.82
C GLY A 225 -28.58 -2.41 -29.52
N ASP A 226 -27.52 -2.90 -28.87
CA ASP A 226 -26.47 -3.80 -29.40
C ASP A 226 -26.98 -4.94 -30.30
N LYS A 227 -28.01 -5.66 -29.85
CA LYS A 227 -28.57 -6.77 -30.62
C LYS A 227 -29.34 -6.29 -31.85
N GLY A 228 -30.10 -5.20 -31.70
CA GLY A 228 -30.92 -4.66 -32.77
C GLY A 228 -30.09 -4.06 -33.90
N SER A 229 -28.99 -3.38 -33.57
CA SER A 229 -28.06 -2.82 -34.56
C SER A 229 -27.40 -3.94 -35.37
N VAL A 230 -26.95 -5.02 -34.72
CA VAL A 230 -26.36 -6.18 -35.42
C VAL A 230 -27.38 -6.89 -36.31
N ASP A 231 -28.58 -7.19 -35.79
CA ASP A 231 -29.64 -7.88 -36.54
C ASP A 231 -30.02 -7.10 -37.82
N LEU A 232 -30.11 -5.77 -37.73
CA LEU A 232 -30.45 -4.91 -38.87
C LEU A 232 -29.33 -4.88 -39.92
N ILE A 233 -28.07 -4.76 -39.50
CA ILE A 233 -26.94 -4.72 -40.44
C ILE A 233 -26.71 -6.09 -41.09
N GLN A 234 -26.92 -7.20 -40.37
CA GLN A 234 -26.92 -8.53 -40.99
C GLN A 234 -28.04 -8.68 -42.04
N GLN A 235 -29.21 -8.11 -41.80
CA GLN A 235 -30.35 -8.20 -42.72
C GLN A 235 -30.21 -7.30 -43.96
N PHE A 236 -29.77 -6.05 -43.79
CA PHE A 236 -29.82 -5.02 -44.84
C PHE A 236 -28.44 -4.66 -45.40
N GLY A 237 -27.36 -5.08 -44.76
CA GLY A 237 -25.99 -4.86 -45.22
C GLY A 237 -25.39 -3.54 -44.74
N THR A 238 -26.01 -2.40 -45.00
CA THR A 238 -25.53 -1.06 -44.56
C THR A 238 -26.60 -0.27 -43.82
N VAL A 239 -26.17 0.77 -43.09
CA VAL A 239 -27.08 1.76 -42.49
C VAL A 239 -27.97 2.40 -43.54
N GLU A 240 -27.43 2.80 -44.69
CA GLU A 240 -28.21 3.42 -45.77
C GLU A 240 -29.29 2.47 -46.28
N ALA A 241 -28.94 1.20 -46.51
CA ALA A 241 -29.89 0.20 -46.95
C ALA A 241 -30.97 -0.10 -45.89
N ALA A 242 -30.61 -0.05 -44.59
CA ALA A 242 -31.56 -0.20 -43.50
C ALA A 242 -32.51 1.01 -43.40
N LEU A 243 -32.01 2.23 -43.64
CA LEU A 243 -32.80 3.47 -43.67
C LEU A 243 -33.75 3.50 -44.88
N ASP A 244 -33.25 3.19 -46.07
CA ASP A 244 -34.02 3.24 -47.31
C ASP A 244 -35.11 2.16 -47.38
N ARG A 245 -34.92 1.05 -46.65
CA ARG A 245 -35.86 -0.08 -46.56
C ARG A 245 -36.45 -0.23 -45.15
N ALA A 246 -36.54 0.87 -44.39
CA ALA A 246 -37.06 0.85 -43.03
C ALA A 246 -38.47 0.24 -42.94
N ASN A 247 -39.30 0.43 -43.97
CA ASN A 247 -40.65 -0.15 -44.09
C ASN A 247 -40.68 -1.69 -44.02
N GLU A 248 -39.59 -2.38 -44.37
CA GLU A 248 -39.47 -3.84 -44.30
C GLU A 248 -39.11 -4.36 -42.89
N VAL A 249 -38.75 -3.47 -41.96
CA VAL A 249 -38.35 -3.83 -40.59
C VAL A 249 -39.56 -4.28 -39.78
N LYS A 250 -39.56 -5.53 -39.30
CA LYS A 250 -40.70 -6.16 -38.61
C LYS A 250 -41.06 -5.50 -37.27
N ARG A 251 -40.06 -5.02 -36.52
CA ARG A 251 -40.28 -4.37 -35.23
C ARG A 251 -40.70 -2.92 -35.44
N LYS A 252 -41.92 -2.59 -35.01
CA LYS A 252 -42.50 -1.25 -35.14
C LYS A 252 -41.58 -0.15 -34.59
N THR A 253 -41.01 -0.35 -33.40
CA THR A 253 -40.10 0.62 -32.77
C THR A 253 -38.81 0.86 -33.56
N TYR A 254 -38.25 -0.19 -34.19
CA TYR A 254 -37.02 -0.07 -34.99
C TYR A 254 -37.31 0.64 -36.31
N ARG A 255 -38.44 0.32 -36.94
CA ARG A 255 -38.93 1.01 -38.14
C ARG A 255 -39.12 2.51 -37.87
N GLU A 256 -39.88 2.85 -36.84
CA GLU A 256 -40.13 4.23 -36.47
C GLU A 256 -38.83 4.97 -36.09
N SER A 257 -37.88 4.28 -35.47
CA SER A 257 -36.56 4.87 -35.17
C SER A 257 -35.78 5.22 -36.43
N LEU A 258 -35.70 4.30 -37.41
CA LEU A 258 -35.01 4.51 -38.68
C LEU A 258 -35.69 5.59 -39.53
N GLU A 259 -37.02 5.61 -39.60
CA GLU A 259 -37.80 6.58 -40.38
C GLU A 259 -37.68 8.01 -39.82
N ASN A 260 -37.67 8.16 -38.49
CA ASN A 260 -37.73 9.48 -37.84
C ASN A 260 -36.36 10.07 -37.46
N ASN A 261 -35.27 9.32 -37.58
CA ASN A 261 -33.93 9.73 -37.14
C ASN A 261 -32.87 9.61 -38.25
N ARG A 262 -33.28 9.62 -39.51
CA ARG A 262 -32.40 9.41 -40.67
C ARG A 262 -31.13 10.28 -40.62
N ASP A 263 -31.28 11.58 -40.43
CA ASP A 263 -30.16 12.53 -40.44
C ASP A 263 -29.24 12.33 -39.22
N ASN A 264 -29.81 12.06 -38.03
CA ASN A 264 -29.05 11.78 -36.81
C ASN A 264 -28.20 10.50 -36.95
N ILE A 265 -28.75 9.47 -37.60
CA ILE A 265 -28.08 8.19 -37.82
C ILE A 265 -26.96 8.35 -38.84
N LEU A 266 -27.18 9.12 -39.92
CA LEU A 266 -26.11 9.42 -40.89
C LEU A 266 -24.99 10.25 -40.26
N LEU A 267 -25.33 11.25 -39.43
CA LEU A 267 -24.31 12.00 -38.71
C LEU A 267 -23.57 11.11 -37.70
N SER A 268 -24.28 10.22 -36.99
CA SER A 268 -23.66 9.24 -36.09
C SER A 268 -22.68 8.35 -36.84
N LYS A 269 -23.04 7.90 -38.06
CA LYS A 269 -22.14 7.16 -38.95
C LYS A 269 -20.88 7.95 -39.27
N GLU A 270 -21.03 9.25 -39.54
CA GLU A 270 -19.89 10.10 -39.81
C GLU A 270 -18.97 10.27 -38.59
N LEU A 271 -19.54 10.51 -37.40
CA LEU A 271 -18.79 10.74 -36.17
C LEU A 271 -17.98 9.52 -35.72
N VAL A 272 -18.48 8.30 -35.97
CA VAL A 272 -17.79 7.05 -35.61
C VAL A 272 -16.85 6.52 -36.70
N THR A 273 -16.86 7.13 -37.89
CA THR A 273 -15.97 6.72 -38.99
C THR A 273 -14.57 7.26 -38.73
N ILE A 274 -13.58 6.36 -38.68
CA ILE A 274 -12.16 6.73 -38.59
C ILE A 274 -11.69 7.28 -39.94
N ASP A 275 -11.22 8.52 -39.96
CA ASP A 275 -10.66 9.13 -41.16
C ASP A 275 -9.27 8.56 -41.42
N CYS A 276 -9.15 7.79 -42.50
CA CYS A 276 -7.89 7.19 -42.90
C CYS A 276 -7.07 8.11 -43.82
N ALA A 277 -7.44 9.37 -44.06
CA ALA A 277 -6.77 10.32 -44.96
C ALA A 277 -6.13 11.53 -44.26
N VAL A 278 -5.66 11.36 -43.02
CA VAL A 278 -4.86 12.37 -42.30
C VAL A 278 -3.59 12.74 -43.09
N PRO A 279 -3.22 14.03 -43.20
CA PRO A 279 -2.02 14.48 -43.90
C PRO A 279 -0.74 14.26 -43.05
N LEU A 280 -0.49 13.02 -42.63
CA LEU A 280 0.70 12.61 -41.89
C LEU A 280 1.35 11.40 -42.60
N PRO A 281 2.52 11.57 -43.25
CA PRO A 281 3.14 10.48 -44.00
C PRO A 281 3.71 9.40 -43.06
N LEU A 282 3.59 8.13 -43.45
CA LEU A 282 4.27 7.03 -42.77
C LEU A 282 5.80 7.10 -42.94
N ASP A 283 6.52 7.28 -41.82
CA ASP A 283 7.97 7.21 -41.74
C ASP A 283 8.42 5.98 -40.92
N LEU A 284 8.69 4.87 -41.61
CA LEU A 284 9.10 3.62 -40.96
C LEU A 284 10.49 3.70 -40.32
N ASP A 285 11.39 4.54 -40.84
CA ASP A 285 12.73 4.66 -40.30
C ASP A 285 12.70 5.38 -38.95
N ALA A 286 11.85 6.41 -38.81
CA ALA A 286 11.59 7.06 -37.53
C ALA A 286 10.92 6.12 -36.51
N MET A 287 10.12 5.16 -36.98
CA MET A 287 9.41 4.19 -36.13
C MET A 287 10.25 2.96 -35.76
N ARG A 288 11.47 2.82 -36.28
CA ARG A 288 12.31 1.65 -36.02
C ARG A 288 12.67 1.57 -34.53
N THR A 289 12.32 0.46 -33.90
CA THR A 289 12.54 0.24 -32.46
C THR A 289 14.03 0.29 -32.13
N GLN A 290 14.37 1.09 -31.13
CA GLN A 290 15.73 1.21 -30.59
C GLN A 290 15.78 0.66 -29.15
N PRO A 291 16.97 0.27 -28.65
CA PRO A 291 17.14 0.05 -27.22
C PRO A 291 16.77 1.32 -26.44
N PRO A 292 16.14 1.20 -25.25
CA PRO A 292 15.88 2.36 -24.40
C PRO A 292 17.17 3.12 -24.10
N ASP A 293 17.06 4.43 -23.97
CA ASP A 293 18.13 5.27 -23.47
C ASP A 293 18.29 5.05 -21.95
N ALA A 294 19.28 4.24 -21.57
CA ALA A 294 19.49 3.86 -20.18
C ALA A 294 19.73 5.08 -19.26
N ALA A 295 20.37 6.14 -19.75
CA ALA A 295 20.64 7.34 -18.97
C ALA A 295 19.36 8.19 -18.77
N ALA A 296 18.56 8.36 -19.82
CA ALA A 296 17.29 9.06 -19.72
C ALA A 296 16.29 8.29 -18.84
N CYS A 297 16.19 6.97 -19.00
CA CYS A 297 15.37 6.10 -18.15
C CYS A 297 15.77 6.22 -16.68
N ARG A 298 17.08 6.16 -16.39
CA ARG A 298 17.60 6.29 -15.03
C ARG A 298 17.26 7.64 -14.42
N THR A 299 17.47 8.72 -15.15
CA THR A 299 17.14 10.08 -14.70
C THR A 299 15.66 10.20 -14.35
N LEU A 300 14.77 9.74 -15.25
CA LEU A 300 13.33 9.78 -15.05
C LEU A 300 12.87 8.89 -13.90
N PHE A 301 13.37 7.66 -13.81
CA PHE A 301 12.95 6.71 -12.77
C PHE A 301 13.47 7.09 -11.38
N THR A 302 14.63 7.75 -11.28
CA THR A 302 15.09 8.34 -10.01
C THR A 302 14.20 9.50 -9.60
N GLU A 303 13.88 10.42 -10.51
CA GLU A 303 12.98 11.55 -10.23
C GLU A 303 11.61 11.08 -9.73
N LEU A 304 11.10 9.98 -10.31
CA LEU A 304 9.82 9.38 -9.97
C LEU A 304 9.88 8.33 -8.84
N GLU A 305 11.08 8.09 -8.29
CA GLU A 305 11.35 7.10 -7.23
C GLU A 305 10.93 5.64 -7.57
N PHE A 306 11.02 5.25 -8.85
CA PHE A 306 10.69 3.90 -9.32
C PHE A 306 11.82 2.90 -9.07
N THR A 307 12.04 2.54 -7.79
CA THR A 307 13.13 1.66 -7.35
C THR A 307 13.19 0.31 -8.05
N SER A 308 12.04 -0.33 -8.25
CA SER A 308 11.95 -1.61 -8.97
C SER A 308 12.43 -1.49 -10.41
N LEU A 309 11.99 -0.44 -11.12
CA LEU A 309 12.40 -0.19 -12.51
C LEU A 309 13.87 0.23 -12.60
N LEU A 310 14.39 0.96 -11.61
CA LEU A 310 15.83 1.28 -11.54
C LEU A 310 16.70 0.03 -11.37
N LYS A 311 16.24 -0.96 -10.60
CA LYS A 311 16.92 -2.25 -10.43
C LYS A 311 16.96 -3.08 -11.72
N GLU A 312 15.97 -2.92 -12.59
CA GLU A 312 15.94 -3.60 -13.89
C GLU A 312 16.87 -2.96 -14.94
N LEU A 313 17.34 -1.72 -14.74
CA LEU A 313 18.27 -1.07 -15.66
C LEU A 313 19.69 -1.63 -15.49
N ALA A 314 20.39 -1.82 -16.62
CA ALA A 314 21.83 -2.12 -16.62
C ALA A 314 22.62 -1.06 -15.82
N PRO A 315 23.79 -1.35 -15.24
CA PRO A 315 24.59 -0.33 -14.52
C PRO A 315 24.91 0.88 -15.40
N ALA A 316 25.02 2.08 -14.82
CA ALA A 316 25.43 3.28 -15.55
C ALA A 316 26.89 3.15 -16.05
N GLU A 317 27.17 3.58 -17.28
CA GLU A 317 28.55 3.63 -17.83
C GLU A 317 29.44 4.64 -17.09
N GLU A 318 28.85 5.65 -16.42
CA GLU A 318 29.54 6.69 -15.63
C GLU A 318 29.62 6.37 -14.13
N ALA A 319 29.38 5.12 -13.70
CA ALA A 319 29.64 4.77 -12.30
C ALA A 319 31.13 5.00 -12.00
N GLU A 320 31.44 5.81 -10.98
CA GLU A 320 32.82 5.97 -10.50
C GLU A 320 33.47 4.57 -10.38
N GLU A 321 34.65 4.36 -10.96
CA GLU A 321 35.36 3.09 -10.85
C GLU A 321 35.80 2.92 -9.39
N VAL A 322 34.96 2.21 -8.61
CA VAL A 322 35.26 1.84 -7.23
C VAL A 322 36.05 0.55 -7.22
N GLU A 323 37.17 0.55 -6.53
CA GLU A 323 37.99 -0.64 -6.35
C GLU A 323 37.46 -1.48 -5.18
N TYR A 324 36.91 -2.66 -5.49
CA TYR A 324 36.47 -3.65 -4.50
C TYR A 324 37.54 -4.70 -4.27
N LEU A 325 38.20 -4.63 -3.11
CA LEU A 325 39.33 -5.47 -2.76
C LEU A 325 38.91 -6.63 -1.86
N THR A 326 38.74 -7.83 -2.45
CA THR A 326 38.36 -9.03 -1.69
C THR A 326 39.54 -9.72 -1.01
N GLN A 327 40.77 -9.40 -1.42
CA GLN A 327 42.02 -9.91 -0.85
C GLN A 327 43.02 -8.75 -0.73
N PRO A 328 42.82 -7.82 0.21
CA PRO A 328 43.68 -6.64 0.34
C PRO A 328 45.08 -7.00 0.84
N THR A 329 46.10 -6.26 0.37
CA THR A 329 47.47 -6.37 0.90
C THR A 329 47.55 -5.83 2.31
N ARG A 330 48.57 -6.22 3.05
CA ARG A 330 48.80 -5.75 4.42
C ARG A 330 48.90 -4.23 4.51
N GLU A 331 49.56 -3.59 3.54
CA GLU A 331 49.70 -2.14 3.48
C GLU A 331 48.34 -1.45 3.30
N GLN A 332 47.46 -2.01 2.46
CA GLN A 332 46.10 -1.50 2.24
C GLN A 332 45.26 -1.61 3.52
N VAL A 333 45.35 -2.74 4.24
CA VAL A 333 44.67 -2.92 5.53
C VAL A 333 45.18 -1.91 6.57
N GLU A 334 46.51 -1.75 6.71
CA GLU A 334 47.10 -0.81 7.67
C GLU A 334 46.75 0.65 7.35
N ALA A 335 46.67 1.01 6.07
CA ALA A 335 46.19 2.32 5.63
C ALA A 335 44.72 2.55 6.00
N LEU A 336 43.84 1.59 5.69
CA LEU A 336 42.42 1.66 6.02
C LEU A 336 42.21 1.81 7.53
N LEU A 337 42.87 0.99 8.35
CA LEU A 337 42.73 1.05 9.82
C LEU A 337 43.22 2.39 10.40
N ARG A 338 44.18 3.05 9.76
CA ARG A 338 44.64 4.38 10.16
C ARG A 338 43.59 5.45 9.86
N ILE A 339 43.00 5.41 8.66
CA ILE A 339 41.94 6.34 8.26
C ILE A 339 40.69 6.11 9.11
N ALA A 340 40.30 4.86 9.32
CA ALA A 340 39.15 4.49 10.14
C ALA A 340 39.24 5.05 11.56
N ARG A 341 40.42 5.02 12.20
CA ARG A 341 40.64 5.63 13.52
C ARG A 341 40.53 7.16 13.54
N GLN A 342 40.83 7.82 12.42
CA GLN A 342 40.82 9.28 12.32
C GLN A 342 39.44 9.85 11.93
N LYS A 343 38.73 9.15 11.03
CA LYS A 343 37.52 9.66 10.36
C LYS A 343 36.28 8.79 10.54
N GLY A 344 36.42 7.62 11.17
CA GLY A 344 35.37 6.61 11.19
C GLY A 344 35.32 5.78 9.91
N PHE A 345 34.39 4.83 9.85
CA PHE A 345 34.22 3.92 8.71
C PHE A 345 32.76 3.44 8.59
N ALA A 346 32.39 2.97 7.39
CA ALA A 346 31.17 2.21 7.17
C ALA A 346 31.49 0.73 7.05
N PHE A 347 30.57 -0.14 7.47
CA PHE A 347 30.73 -1.57 7.27
C PHE A 347 29.40 -2.27 6.97
N ALA A 348 29.50 -3.43 6.32
CA ALA A 348 28.38 -4.30 6.01
C ALA A 348 28.64 -5.73 6.50
N LEU A 349 27.58 -6.39 6.96
CA LEU A 349 27.59 -7.77 7.44
C LEU A 349 26.98 -8.71 6.38
N PRO A 350 27.34 -10.02 6.39
CA PRO A 350 26.69 -11.02 5.54
C PRO A 350 25.16 -11.06 5.72
N ALA A 351 24.42 -11.04 4.61
CA ALA A 351 22.95 -11.03 4.62
C ALA A 351 22.36 -12.28 5.29
N GLN A 352 22.94 -13.46 5.04
CA GLN A 352 22.53 -14.72 5.68
C GLN A 352 22.68 -14.68 7.21
N GLU A 353 23.72 -14.04 7.74
CA GLU A 353 23.95 -13.96 9.19
C GLU A 353 23.02 -12.94 9.86
N THR A 354 22.65 -11.88 9.12
CA THR A 354 21.68 -10.88 9.58
C THR A 354 20.25 -11.45 9.60
N GLN A 355 19.92 -12.29 8.61
CA GLN A 355 18.65 -13.00 8.52
C GLN A 355 18.60 -14.25 9.44
N ALA A 356 19.69 -14.98 9.62
CA ALA A 356 19.78 -16.09 10.57
C ALA A 356 19.77 -15.60 12.02
N ALA A 357 20.30 -14.41 12.31
CA ALA A 357 20.09 -13.77 13.60
C ALA A 357 18.63 -13.35 13.83
N GLN A 358 17.87 -13.09 12.77
CA GLN A 358 16.42 -12.84 12.82
C GLN A 358 15.57 -14.14 12.80
N ALA A 359 16.11 -15.22 12.24
CA ALA A 359 15.43 -16.51 12.04
C ALA A 359 15.88 -17.61 13.02
N GLY A 360 16.90 -17.37 13.85
CA GLY A 360 17.32 -18.24 14.96
C GLY A 360 16.27 -18.38 16.07
N ASP A 361 15.21 -17.58 15.97
CA ASP A 361 13.93 -17.71 16.71
C ASP A 361 12.82 -18.28 15.77
N SER A 362 13.23 -19.25 14.92
CA SER A 362 12.52 -19.97 13.83
C SER A 362 11.05 -20.30 14.10
N GLU A 363 10.08 -20.29 13.20
CA GLU A 363 9.99 -20.17 11.73
C GLU A 363 8.47 -20.04 11.42
N ALA A 364 8.04 -19.06 10.62
CA ALA A 364 6.87 -19.06 9.70
C ALA A 364 6.18 -17.68 9.52
N GLU A 365 6.28 -17.21 8.28
CA GLU A 365 5.30 -16.49 7.45
C GLU A 365 4.81 -15.05 7.69
N SER A 366 5.02 -14.29 6.60
CA SER A 366 4.20 -13.27 5.91
C SER A 366 3.53 -12.14 6.69
N SER A 367 3.90 -10.92 6.27
CA SER A 367 3.30 -9.65 6.66
C SER A 367 1.90 -9.43 6.08
N GLU A 368 0.91 -9.25 6.96
CA GLU A 368 -0.43 -8.77 6.59
C GLU A 368 -0.72 -7.42 7.26
N GLU A 369 -1.03 -6.40 6.43
CA GLU A 369 -1.69 -5.16 6.87
C GLU A 369 -3.15 -5.44 7.27
N PRO A 370 -3.73 -4.66 8.20
CA PRO A 370 -5.00 -4.94 8.84
C PRO A 370 -6.17 -4.50 7.94
N ASP A 371 -6.59 -5.32 6.97
CA ASP A 371 -7.98 -5.34 6.45
C ASP A 371 -8.29 -6.45 5.41
N ALA A 372 -7.55 -7.55 5.39
CA ALA A 372 -7.94 -8.71 4.60
C ALA A 372 -7.83 -9.98 5.44
N ALA A 373 -8.94 -10.71 5.60
CA ALA A 373 -8.95 -12.00 6.26
C ALA A 373 -8.12 -13.03 5.45
N PRO A 374 -7.13 -13.71 6.04
CA PRO A 374 -6.36 -14.74 5.34
C PRO A 374 -7.20 -15.98 5.07
N VAL A 375 -7.03 -16.53 3.87
CA VAL A 375 -7.54 -17.85 3.49
C VAL A 375 -6.41 -18.86 3.75
N ALA A 376 -6.51 -19.59 4.86
CA ALA A 376 -5.60 -20.68 5.19
C ALA A 376 -5.63 -21.75 4.09
N GLN A 377 -4.48 -22.03 3.46
CA GLN A 377 -4.24 -23.27 2.72
C GLN A 377 -3.40 -24.19 3.60
N ASN A 378 -4.02 -25.28 4.06
CA ASN A 378 -3.34 -26.35 4.77
C ASN A 378 -2.39 -27.06 3.80
N LEU A 379 -1.08 -26.99 4.05
CA LEU A 379 -0.13 -27.99 3.55
C LEU A 379 -0.05 -29.13 4.57
N SER A 380 -0.08 -30.36 4.08
CA SER A 380 -0.03 -31.55 4.94
C SER A 380 1.41 -31.86 5.31
N MET A 381 1.61 -32.29 6.57
CA MET A 381 2.90 -32.69 7.15
C MET A 381 3.56 -33.89 6.43
N LEU A 382 2.86 -34.54 5.49
CA LEU A 382 3.34 -35.67 4.70
C LEU A 382 4.11 -35.24 3.43
N ASP A 383 3.85 -34.04 2.90
CA ASP A 383 4.54 -33.54 1.70
C ASP A 383 5.96 -33.04 2.00
N MET A 384 6.29 -32.81 3.27
CA MET A 384 7.62 -32.42 3.75
C MET A 384 8.59 -33.61 3.90
N PHE A 385 8.09 -34.86 3.92
CA PHE A 385 8.92 -36.05 4.18
C PHE A 385 9.37 -36.80 2.92
N GLU A 386 8.81 -36.50 1.73
CA GLU A 386 9.10 -37.26 0.50
C GLU A 386 10.16 -36.62 -0.43
N GLN A 387 10.73 -35.47 -0.09
CA GLN A 387 11.81 -34.84 -0.90
C GLN A 387 13.23 -35.02 -0.32
N SER A 388 13.43 -35.81 0.73
CA SER A 388 14.74 -36.02 1.35
C SER A 388 15.47 -37.31 0.92
N VAL A 389 15.30 -37.76 -0.33
CA VAL A 389 16.06 -38.91 -0.86
C VAL A 389 16.51 -38.64 -2.29
N GLN A 390 17.60 -37.88 -2.45
CA GLN A 390 18.49 -37.98 -3.62
C GLN A 390 19.88 -37.37 -3.30
N ASP A 391 20.87 -38.25 -3.26
CA ASP A 391 22.33 -38.09 -3.28
C ASP A 391 22.97 -36.87 -2.57
N VAL A 392 23.43 -37.10 -1.34
CA VAL A 392 24.38 -36.25 -0.60
C VAL A 392 25.81 -36.62 -1.03
N PRO A 393 26.60 -35.72 -1.65
CA PRO A 393 28.05 -35.89 -1.67
C PRO A 393 28.59 -35.60 -0.26
N GLU A 394 29.50 -36.44 0.23
CA GLU A 394 30.10 -36.31 1.57
C GLU A 394 30.59 -34.88 1.86
N PRO A 395 30.21 -34.27 2.99
CA PRO A 395 30.77 -32.98 3.39
C PRO A 395 32.16 -33.21 4.00
N ILE A 396 33.20 -32.75 3.29
CA ILE A 396 34.49 -32.49 3.91
C ILE A 396 34.27 -31.36 4.93
N PRO A 397 34.62 -31.52 6.22
CA PRO A 397 34.44 -30.46 7.20
C PRO A 397 35.49 -29.37 6.96
N ALA A 398 35.10 -28.29 6.29
CA ALA A 398 35.84 -27.04 6.34
C ALA A 398 35.71 -26.46 7.76
N ALA A 399 36.82 -26.07 8.37
CA ALA A 399 36.82 -25.32 9.63
C ALA A 399 35.88 -24.10 9.52
N PRO A 400 35.20 -23.67 10.59
CA PRO A 400 34.31 -22.51 10.52
C PRO A 400 35.12 -21.29 10.04
N SER A 401 34.81 -20.85 8.83
CA SER A 401 35.45 -19.69 8.20
C SER A 401 35.11 -18.45 9.03
N GLU A 402 36.14 -17.74 9.48
CA GLU A 402 35.99 -16.47 10.19
C GLU A 402 35.11 -15.50 9.39
N TRP A 403 34.17 -14.84 10.07
CA TRP A 403 33.28 -13.85 9.46
C TRP A 403 34.07 -12.76 8.74
N GLN A 404 33.66 -12.48 7.50
CA GLN A 404 34.21 -11.41 6.68
C GLN A 404 33.22 -10.25 6.63
N LEU A 405 33.74 -9.03 6.72
CA LEU A 405 32.99 -7.79 6.71
C LEU A 405 33.44 -6.91 5.56
N GLY A 406 32.51 -6.29 4.86
CA GLY A 406 32.82 -5.21 3.93
C GLY A 406 33.11 -3.94 4.70
N VAL A 407 34.13 -3.18 4.31
CA VAL A 407 34.52 -1.94 5.00
C VAL A 407 34.90 -0.86 3.99
N ALA A 408 34.40 0.35 4.23
CA ALA A 408 34.74 1.54 3.44
C ALA A 408 35.10 2.72 4.36
N VAL A 409 36.18 3.43 4.01
CA VAL A 409 36.67 4.63 4.69
C VAL A 409 36.74 5.86 3.77
N GLU A 410 36.54 5.64 2.47
CA GLU A 410 36.55 6.63 1.41
C GLU A 410 35.70 6.15 0.21
N ALA A 411 35.40 7.03 -0.73
CA ALA A 411 34.50 6.73 -1.85
C ALA A 411 35.15 5.85 -2.96
N GLY A 412 36.47 5.88 -3.11
CA GLY A 412 37.15 5.19 -4.20
C GLY A 412 37.42 3.69 -3.97
N THR A 413 37.35 3.22 -2.72
CA THR A 413 37.85 1.88 -2.36
C THR A 413 37.07 1.27 -1.20
N ALA A 414 36.73 0.00 -1.31
CA ALA A 414 36.18 -0.80 -0.21
C ALA A 414 36.80 -2.20 -0.13
N LEU A 415 37.02 -2.68 1.09
CA LEU A 415 37.78 -3.89 1.38
C LEU A 415 36.88 -4.94 2.02
N LEU A 416 37.19 -6.21 1.77
CA LEU A 416 36.70 -7.33 2.58
C LEU A 416 37.74 -7.65 3.66
N LEU A 417 37.35 -7.62 4.94
CA LEU A 417 38.24 -7.83 6.08
C LEU A 417 37.68 -8.85 7.08
N PRO A 418 38.53 -9.66 7.72
CA PRO A 418 38.11 -10.57 8.77
C PRO A 418 37.68 -9.81 10.03
N LEU A 419 36.66 -10.34 10.71
CA LEU A 419 36.08 -9.74 11.92
C LEU A 419 37.11 -9.50 13.03
N SER A 420 38.08 -10.40 13.23
CA SER A 420 39.16 -10.22 14.22
C SER A 420 39.97 -8.94 14.00
N THR A 421 40.15 -8.52 12.75
CA THR A 421 40.90 -7.31 12.40
C THR A 421 40.15 -6.06 12.80
N LEU A 422 38.82 -6.10 12.73
CA LEU A 422 37.94 -4.95 13.00
C LEU A 422 37.46 -4.87 14.45
N ARG A 423 37.49 -5.97 15.21
CA ARG A 423 36.98 -6.03 16.58
C ARG A 423 37.42 -4.85 17.46
N PRO A 424 38.71 -4.47 17.54
CA PRO A 424 39.12 -3.34 18.38
C PRO A 424 38.50 -2.01 17.95
N LEU A 425 38.26 -1.82 16.64
CA LEU A 425 37.64 -0.62 16.12
C LEU A 425 36.12 -0.62 16.40
N LEU A 426 35.45 -1.77 16.24
CA LEU A 426 34.01 -1.92 16.48
C LEU A 426 33.63 -1.62 17.94
N GLU A 427 34.46 -2.03 18.90
CA GLU A 427 34.21 -1.85 20.34
C GLU A 427 34.62 -0.46 20.87
N ASP A 428 35.37 0.33 20.11
CA ASP A 428 35.84 1.67 20.52
C ASP A 428 34.77 2.75 20.28
N ALA A 429 34.15 3.27 21.34
CA ALA A 429 33.11 4.28 21.23
C ALA A 429 33.55 5.61 20.60
N THR A 430 34.85 5.91 20.53
CA THR A 430 35.39 7.18 19.99
C THR A 430 35.49 7.20 18.47
N ILE A 431 35.47 6.02 17.83
CA ILE A 431 35.54 5.88 16.38
C ILE A 431 34.10 5.90 15.84
N PRO A 432 33.71 6.83 14.94
CA PRO A 432 32.38 6.85 14.34
C PRO A 432 32.15 5.68 13.37
N LYS A 433 31.00 5.01 13.48
CA LYS A 433 30.59 3.92 12.58
C LYS A 433 29.30 4.28 11.85
N ARG A 434 29.23 3.83 10.60
CA ARG A 434 28.06 3.94 9.75
C ARG A 434 27.57 2.56 9.35
N VAL A 435 26.27 2.32 9.49
CA VAL A 435 25.66 1.02 9.26
C VAL A 435 24.35 1.17 8.47
N HIS A 436 23.81 0.03 8.07
CA HIS A 436 22.43 -0.09 7.62
C HIS A 436 21.73 -1.09 8.55
N ASP A 437 20.66 -0.67 9.21
CA ASP A 437 19.95 -1.44 10.23
C ASP A 437 20.83 -1.75 11.46
N LEU A 438 20.95 -0.74 12.33
CA LEU A 438 21.72 -0.80 13.57
C LEU A 438 21.25 -1.92 14.49
N LYS A 439 19.94 -2.12 14.65
CA LYS A 439 19.41 -3.13 15.58
C LYS A 439 19.83 -4.53 15.15
N SER A 440 19.68 -4.87 13.87
CA SER A 440 20.14 -6.16 13.34
C SER A 440 21.66 -6.30 13.37
N THR A 441 22.39 -5.21 13.13
CA THR A 441 23.86 -5.17 13.24
C THR A 441 24.33 -5.45 14.67
N LEU A 442 23.71 -4.82 15.67
CA LEU A 442 23.99 -5.05 17.09
C LEU A 442 23.72 -6.51 17.47
N ARG A 443 22.58 -7.06 17.03
CA ARG A 443 22.21 -8.45 17.28
C ARG A 443 23.26 -9.41 16.71
N ALA A 444 23.59 -9.27 15.42
CA ALA A 444 24.54 -10.15 14.75
C ALA A 444 25.95 -10.08 15.37
N LEU A 445 26.44 -8.91 15.76
CA LEU A 445 27.75 -8.80 16.42
C LEU A 445 27.74 -9.32 17.86
N SER A 446 26.61 -9.23 18.56
CA SER A 446 26.50 -9.74 19.93
C SER A 446 26.68 -11.26 20.01
N THR A 447 26.25 -12.02 18.99
CA THR A 447 26.45 -13.48 18.92
C THR A 447 27.91 -13.86 18.74
N GLN A 448 28.73 -12.95 18.21
CA GLN A 448 30.18 -13.08 18.09
C GLN A 448 30.94 -12.54 19.31
N GLY A 449 30.23 -12.14 20.38
CA GLY A 449 30.82 -11.57 21.58
C GLY A 449 31.45 -10.19 21.37
N ILE A 450 30.94 -9.41 20.41
CA ILE A 450 31.42 -8.06 20.10
C ILE A 450 30.38 -7.03 20.56
N ALA A 451 30.82 -6.11 21.42
CA ALA A 451 30.00 -5.00 21.88
C ALA A 451 30.20 -3.78 20.97
N LEU A 452 29.45 -3.69 19.87
CA LEU A 452 29.53 -2.55 18.94
C LEU A 452 29.22 -1.22 19.65
N ARG A 453 30.07 -0.22 19.44
CA ARG A 453 29.91 1.14 19.99
C ARG A 453 30.26 2.21 18.95
N GLY A 454 29.86 3.45 19.21
CA GLY A 454 30.23 4.60 18.40
C GLY A 454 29.53 4.67 17.03
N VAL A 455 28.35 4.06 16.88
CA VAL A 455 27.53 4.22 15.67
C VAL A 455 26.91 5.60 15.67
N VAL A 456 27.10 6.32 14.56
CA VAL A 456 26.58 7.69 14.36
C VAL A 456 25.53 7.74 13.25
N ASP A 457 25.61 6.84 12.27
CA ASP A 457 24.75 6.82 11.10
C ASP A 457 24.10 5.43 10.90
N ASP A 458 22.77 5.42 10.72
CA ASP A 458 21.97 4.29 10.24
C ASP A 458 21.17 4.73 9.00
N VAL A 459 21.59 4.21 7.84
CA VAL A 459 20.99 4.51 6.54
C VAL A 459 19.51 4.12 6.48
N MET A 460 19.10 3.06 7.16
CA MET A 460 17.69 2.61 7.18
C MET A 460 16.82 3.64 7.91
N LEU A 461 17.29 4.11 9.07
CA LEU A 461 16.57 5.10 9.88
C LEU A 461 16.47 6.46 9.19
N TYR A 462 17.55 6.93 8.52
CA TYR A 462 17.48 8.15 7.71
C TYR A 462 16.44 8.03 6.59
N SER A 463 16.46 6.91 5.85
CA SER A 463 15.50 6.64 4.78
C SER A 463 14.05 6.67 5.27
N TYR A 464 13.78 6.09 6.44
CA TYR A 464 12.46 6.08 7.07
C TYR A 464 12.01 7.46 7.56
N LEU A 465 12.92 8.24 8.14
CA LEU A 465 12.63 9.57 8.65
C LEU A 465 12.28 10.56 7.52
N LEU A 466 12.96 10.44 6.37
CA LEU A 466 12.69 11.25 5.18
C LEU A 466 11.33 10.92 4.55
N ASN A 467 10.98 9.64 4.47
CA ASN A 467 9.67 9.24 3.98
C ASN A 467 9.18 7.91 4.60
N PRO A 468 8.30 7.95 5.62
CA PRO A 468 7.82 6.74 6.28
C PRO A 468 6.72 6.02 5.50
N THR A 469 6.33 6.49 4.30
CA THR A 469 5.32 5.85 3.44
C THR A 469 5.93 4.93 2.39
N HIS A 470 7.26 4.89 2.26
CA HIS A 470 7.93 3.92 1.39
C HIS A 470 7.65 2.49 1.88
N THR A 471 7.46 1.57 0.93
CA THR A 471 7.14 0.17 1.24
C THR A 471 8.32 -0.58 1.85
N THR A 472 9.54 -0.22 1.46
CA THR A 472 10.76 -0.88 1.92
C THR A 472 11.89 0.14 2.16
N HIS A 473 12.73 -0.18 3.14
CA HIS A 473 13.92 0.60 3.50
C HIS A 473 15.19 -0.27 3.46
N ARG A 474 15.21 -1.33 2.63
CA ARG A 474 16.41 -2.18 2.45
C ARG A 474 17.51 -1.38 1.75
N LEU A 475 18.78 -1.72 2.02
CA LEU A 475 19.92 -0.98 1.46
C LEU A 475 19.83 -0.88 -0.06
N SER A 476 19.48 -1.94 -0.78
CA SER A 476 19.37 -1.89 -2.25
C SER A 476 18.24 -0.98 -2.76
N ASP A 477 17.14 -0.84 -2.01
CA ASP A 477 16.07 0.09 -2.34
C ASP A 477 16.49 1.54 -2.06
N VAL A 478 17.20 1.78 -0.95
CA VAL A 478 17.73 3.11 -0.61
C VAL A 478 18.81 3.53 -1.62
N THR A 479 19.76 2.65 -1.94
CA THR A 479 20.78 2.91 -2.97
C THR A 479 20.13 3.24 -4.31
N ALA A 480 19.13 2.47 -4.75
CA ALA A 480 18.42 2.75 -5.99
C ALA A 480 17.77 4.15 -5.98
N ARG A 481 17.11 4.54 -4.89
CA ARG A 481 16.47 5.87 -4.77
C ARG A 481 17.44 7.05 -4.84
N PHE A 482 18.65 6.88 -4.30
CA PHE A 482 19.57 8.00 -4.07
C PHE A 482 20.82 7.99 -4.97
N ARG A 483 21.20 6.86 -5.55
CA ARG A 483 22.47 6.72 -6.30
C ARG A 483 22.29 6.40 -7.78
N ASN A 484 21.10 6.54 -8.35
CA ASN A 484 20.83 6.26 -9.77
C ASN A 484 21.18 4.82 -10.21
N HIS A 485 21.79 3.96 -9.41
CA HIS A 485 22.13 2.57 -9.74
C HIS A 485 21.73 1.64 -8.59
N ALA A 486 21.43 0.38 -8.92
CA ALA A 486 21.20 -0.65 -7.93
C ALA A 486 22.53 -1.22 -7.40
N LEU A 487 22.47 -1.89 -6.25
CA LEU A 487 23.55 -2.75 -5.79
C LEU A 487 23.62 -4.00 -6.67
N ARG A 488 24.83 -4.43 -7.00
CA ARG A 488 25.07 -5.69 -7.70
C ARG A 488 25.02 -6.81 -6.64
N GLU A 489 23.83 -7.27 -6.32
CA GLU A 489 23.55 -8.26 -5.25
C GLU A 489 24.09 -9.68 -5.58
N SER A 490 25.36 -9.83 -6.01
CA SER A 490 25.95 -11.14 -6.33
C SER A 490 27.50 -11.17 -6.30
N GLY A 491 28.06 -12.22 -5.67
CA GLY A 491 29.48 -12.58 -5.74
C GLY A 491 30.32 -12.03 -4.58
N ASN A 492 31.65 -12.20 -4.66
CA ASN A 492 32.57 -11.84 -3.57
C ASN A 492 32.65 -10.33 -3.26
N ASN A 493 32.11 -9.47 -4.15
CA ASN A 493 32.12 -8.02 -3.99
C ASN A 493 30.92 -7.47 -3.23
N GLU A 494 29.91 -8.30 -2.92
CA GLU A 494 28.64 -7.86 -2.30
C GLU A 494 28.87 -7.05 -1.02
N LEU A 495 29.74 -7.54 -0.12
CA LEU A 495 30.02 -6.91 1.15
C LEU A 495 30.79 -5.59 1.02
N PRO A 496 31.94 -5.53 0.30
CA PRO A 496 32.62 -4.28 0.01
C PRO A 496 31.70 -3.24 -0.66
N GLU A 497 30.87 -3.66 -1.62
CA GLU A 497 29.94 -2.78 -2.32
C GLU A 497 28.86 -2.24 -1.38
N ALA A 498 28.27 -3.08 -0.52
CA ALA A 498 27.31 -2.65 0.48
C ALA A 498 27.94 -1.65 1.47
N ALA A 499 29.16 -1.90 1.95
CA ALA A 499 29.87 -0.99 2.85
C ALA A 499 30.17 0.36 2.17
N HIS A 500 30.58 0.34 0.90
CA HIS A 500 30.77 1.55 0.11
C HIS A 500 29.46 2.33 -0.10
N ALA A 501 28.36 1.64 -0.37
CA ALA A 501 27.05 2.26 -0.49
C ALA A 501 26.62 2.92 0.83
N ILE A 502 26.82 2.26 1.97
CA ILE A 502 26.55 2.85 3.30
C ILE A 502 27.43 4.10 3.50
N PHE A 503 28.72 4.01 3.19
CA PHE A 503 29.68 5.12 3.35
C PHE A 503 29.25 6.36 2.57
N THR A 504 28.77 6.17 1.34
CA THR A 504 28.40 7.28 0.44
C THR A 504 26.98 7.78 0.65
N LEU A 505 26.04 6.91 1.02
CA LEU A 505 24.65 7.29 1.30
C LEU A 505 24.50 8.07 2.61
N ALA A 506 25.19 7.65 3.66
CA ALA A 506 25.04 8.23 4.99
C ALA A 506 25.17 9.76 5.03
N PRO A 507 26.23 10.40 4.47
CA PRO A 507 26.35 11.86 4.47
C PRO A 507 25.24 12.53 3.64
N THR A 508 24.91 11.99 2.46
CA THR A 508 23.85 12.54 1.60
C THR A 508 22.49 12.50 2.30
N LEU A 509 22.14 11.37 2.92
CA LEU A 509 20.88 11.21 3.64
C LEU A 509 20.84 12.08 4.90
N ARG A 510 21.98 12.25 5.57
CA ARG A 510 22.08 13.13 6.73
C ARG A 510 21.84 14.58 6.35
N GLU A 511 22.45 15.07 5.27
CA GLU A 511 22.21 16.42 4.75
C GLU A 511 20.73 16.65 4.43
N GLU A 512 20.05 15.65 3.86
CA GLU A 512 18.61 15.70 3.59
C GLU A 512 17.78 15.75 4.88
N VAL A 513 18.14 14.96 5.89
CA VAL A 513 17.49 14.94 7.21
C VAL A 513 17.68 16.27 7.95
N GLU A 514 18.85 16.89 7.82
CA GLU A 514 19.15 18.24 8.33
C GLU A 514 18.33 19.30 7.59
N ARG A 515 18.25 19.21 6.25
CA ARG A 515 17.44 20.11 5.41
C ARG A 515 15.96 20.06 5.74
N GLU A 516 15.45 18.89 6.14
CA GLU A 516 14.06 18.71 6.58
C GLU A 516 13.81 19.04 8.06
N ASP A 517 14.82 19.50 8.81
CA ASP A 517 14.78 19.78 10.26
C ASP A 517 14.32 18.58 11.09
N THR A 518 14.77 17.38 10.72
CA THR A 518 14.41 16.12 11.41
C THR A 518 15.58 15.46 12.13
N LEU A 519 16.79 16.03 12.05
CA LEU A 519 17.99 15.45 12.67
C LEU A 519 17.83 15.23 14.18
N LYS A 520 17.13 16.11 14.90
CA LYS A 520 16.87 15.94 16.34
C LYS A 520 16.05 14.68 16.64
N VAL A 521 15.06 14.35 15.81
CA VAL A 521 14.28 13.12 15.94
C VAL A 521 15.21 11.91 15.78
N TYR A 522 16.09 11.96 14.79
CA TYR A 522 17.07 10.90 14.58
C TYR A 522 18.02 10.71 15.76
N GLU A 523 18.67 11.79 16.22
CA GLU A 523 19.72 11.71 17.25
C GLU A 523 19.17 11.46 18.66
N GLN A 524 17.98 11.99 18.98
CA GLN A 524 17.42 11.92 20.34
C GLN A 524 16.40 10.80 20.51
N ILE A 525 15.81 10.32 19.42
CA ILE A 525 14.76 9.30 19.47
C ILE A 525 15.20 8.07 18.68
N ASP A 526 15.37 8.17 17.36
CA ASP A 526 15.38 6.97 16.55
C ASP A 526 16.67 6.14 16.69
N LEU A 527 17.84 6.76 16.65
CA LEU A 527 19.12 6.08 16.82
C LEU A 527 19.32 5.49 18.24
N PRO A 528 19.09 6.23 19.35
CA PRO A 528 19.29 5.70 20.70
C PRO A 528 18.27 4.62 21.10
N LEU A 529 17.12 4.55 20.42
CA LEU A 529 16.10 3.53 20.69
C LEU A 529 16.51 2.13 20.21
N ALA A 530 17.27 2.02 19.11
CA ALA A 530 17.67 0.73 18.54
C ALA A 530 18.31 -0.25 19.55
N PRO A 531 19.31 0.15 20.37
CA PRO A 531 19.87 -0.74 21.40
C PRO A 531 18.90 -1.05 22.55
N VAL A 532 17.95 -0.15 22.87
CA VAL A 532 16.91 -0.41 23.88
C VAL A 532 15.96 -1.50 23.38
N LEU A 533 15.53 -1.41 22.12
CA LEU A 533 14.69 -2.44 21.50
C LEU A 533 15.40 -3.78 21.49
N LEU A 534 16.66 -3.84 21.06
CA LEU A 534 17.42 -5.10 21.09
C LEU A 534 17.49 -5.70 22.50
N ALA A 535 17.73 -4.87 23.53
CA ALA A 535 17.75 -5.35 24.91
C ALA A 535 16.38 -5.92 25.33
N MET A 536 15.28 -5.27 24.98
CA MET A 536 13.93 -5.79 25.23
C MET A 536 13.67 -7.11 24.51
N GLU A 537 14.09 -7.23 23.24
CA GLU A 537 13.99 -8.48 22.47
C GLU A 537 14.79 -9.60 23.13
N GLN A 538 16.00 -9.32 23.63
CA GLN A 538 16.85 -10.27 24.35
C GLN A 538 16.28 -10.64 25.72
N HIS A 539 15.66 -9.69 26.42
CA HIS A 539 14.96 -9.99 27.66
C HIS A 539 13.76 -10.89 27.40
N GLY A 540 12.94 -10.59 26.40
CA GLY A 540 11.67 -11.29 26.15
C GLY A 540 10.68 -11.14 27.31
N VAL A 541 9.51 -11.76 27.17
CA VAL A 541 8.46 -11.78 28.20
C VAL A 541 8.19 -13.22 28.64
N ARG A 542 8.11 -13.47 29.95
CA ARG A 542 7.85 -14.82 30.46
C ARG A 542 6.37 -15.19 30.35
N ILE A 543 6.11 -16.43 29.95
CA ILE A 543 4.76 -17.00 29.87
C ILE A 543 4.59 -18.24 30.76
N ASP A 544 3.36 -18.52 31.13
CA ASP A 544 2.92 -19.77 31.73
C ASP A 544 2.41 -20.72 30.64
N SER A 545 3.31 -21.59 30.16
CA SER A 545 3.02 -22.55 29.09
C SER A 545 2.00 -23.61 29.52
N GLU A 546 1.89 -23.94 30.81
CA GLU A 546 0.91 -24.92 31.30
C GLU A 546 -0.49 -24.32 31.29
N MET A 547 -0.62 -23.08 31.76
CA MET A 547 -1.87 -22.32 31.68
C MET A 547 -2.34 -22.17 30.23
N LEU A 548 -1.44 -21.83 29.30
CA LEU A 548 -1.79 -21.73 27.88
C LEU A 548 -2.23 -23.08 27.30
N ARG A 549 -1.56 -24.19 27.65
CA ARG A 549 -1.99 -25.52 27.18
C ARG A 549 -3.39 -25.87 27.68
N ALA A 550 -3.68 -25.64 28.96
CA ALA A 550 -5.01 -25.85 29.52
C ALA A 550 -6.08 -24.95 28.87
N LEU A 551 -5.73 -23.69 28.59
CA LEU A 551 -6.58 -22.77 27.84
C LEU A 551 -6.84 -23.29 26.41
N GLY A 552 -5.82 -23.85 25.76
CA GLY A 552 -5.89 -24.44 24.43
C GLY A 552 -6.89 -25.60 24.36
N ASP A 553 -6.86 -26.49 25.35
CA ASP A 553 -7.80 -27.61 25.45
C ASP A 553 -9.24 -27.13 25.63
N ARG A 554 -9.45 -26.11 26.48
CA ARG A 554 -10.78 -25.50 26.68
C ARG A 554 -11.29 -24.84 25.40
N LEU A 555 -10.44 -24.08 24.70
CA LEU A 555 -10.80 -23.45 23.43
C LEU A 555 -11.11 -24.47 22.34
N ALA A 556 -10.37 -25.58 22.28
CA ALA A 556 -10.67 -26.67 21.36
C ALA A 556 -12.05 -27.29 21.64
N ALA A 557 -12.40 -27.50 22.92
CA ALA A 557 -13.72 -27.99 23.32
C ALA A 557 -14.84 -27.01 22.95
N ASP A 558 -14.65 -25.71 23.19
CA ASP A 558 -15.60 -24.66 22.82
C ASP A 558 -15.77 -24.54 21.30
N MET A 559 -14.68 -24.58 20.55
CA MET A 559 -14.72 -24.60 19.08
C MET A 559 -15.48 -25.82 18.57
N HIS A 560 -15.28 -26.99 19.17
CA HIS A 560 -16.03 -28.20 18.82
C HIS A 560 -17.53 -28.04 19.11
N ARG A 561 -17.89 -27.51 20.28
CA ARG A 561 -19.29 -27.20 20.65
C ARG A 561 -19.95 -26.26 19.64
N VAL A 562 -19.31 -25.13 19.33
CA VAL A 562 -19.82 -24.14 18.37
C VAL A 562 -19.92 -24.75 16.97
N SER A 563 -18.95 -25.57 16.56
CA SER A 563 -19.00 -26.27 15.28
C SER A 563 -20.19 -27.22 15.17
N GLN A 564 -20.51 -28.00 16.21
CA GLN A 564 -21.69 -28.88 16.20
C GLN A 564 -22.98 -28.07 16.08
N GLN A 565 -23.11 -26.94 16.79
CA GLN A 565 -24.27 -26.04 16.66
C GLN A 565 -24.41 -25.49 15.23
N ILE A 566 -23.29 -25.10 14.60
CA ILE A 566 -23.29 -24.66 13.20
C ILE A 566 -23.75 -25.80 12.27
N TYR A 567 -23.22 -27.01 12.44
CA TYR A 567 -23.57 -28.16 11.59
C TYR A 567 -25.03 -28.59 11.75
N GLU A 568 -25.56 -28.57 12.97
CA GLU A 568 -26.97 -28.87 13.25
C GLU A 568 -27.90 -27.87 12.56
N GLN A 569 -27.60 -26.58 12.65
CA GLN A 569 -28.42 -25.53 12.02
C GLN A 569 -28.24 -25.46 10.50
N ALA A 570 -27.05 -25.77 9.98
CA ALA A 570 -26.79 -25.82 8.54
C ALA A 570 -27.25 -27.15 7.89
N GLY A 571 -27.60 -28.16 8.69
CA GLY A 571 -28.07 -29.48 8.24
C GLY A 571 -26.99 -30.40 7.63
N HIS A 572 -25.71 -30.00 7.64
CA HIS A 572 -24.60 -30.82 7.14
C HIS A 572 -23.25 -30.27 7.62
N ARG A 573 -22.19 -31.09 7.48
CA ARG A 573 -20.82 -30.71 7.81
C ARG A 573 -20.10 -30.07 6.62
N PHE A 574 -19.29 -29.06 6.89
CA PHE A 574 -18.46 -28.35 5.93
C PHE A 574 -17.28 -27.69 6.66
N ASN A 575 -16.29 -27.19 5.92
CA ASN A 575 -15.18 -26.45 6.51
C ASN A 575 -15.60 -25.00 6.80
N ILE A 576 -15.84 -24.69 8.08
CA ILE A 576 -16.25 -23.36 8.57
C ILE A 576 -15.20 -22.28 8.27
N ASN A 577 -13.91 -22.66 8.24
CA ASN A 577 -12.81 -21.74 7.90
C ASN A 577 -12.68 -21.46 6.41
N SER A 578 -13.33 -22.24 5.52
CA SER A 578 -13.26 -22.00 4.07
C SER A 578 -14.31 -20.96 3.64
N PRO A 579 -13.94 -19.73 3.22
CA PRO A 579 -14.91 -18.71 2.83
C PRO A 579 -15.81 -19.16 1.67
N LYS A 580 -15.26 -19.99 0.77
CA LYS A 580 -16.00 -20.55 -0.37
C LYS A 580 -17.09 -21.51 0.08
N GLN A 581 -16.78 -22.46 0.97
CA GLN A 581 -17.77 -23.41 1.47
C GLN A 581 -18.79 -22.71 2.37
N LEU A 582 -18.33 -21.84 3.28
CA LEU A 582 -19.20 -21.07 4.15
C LEU A 582 -20.17 -20.19 3.33
N GLY A 583 -19.68 -19.50 2.30
CA GLY A 583 -20.53 -18.68 1.43
C GLY A 583 -21.58 -19.52 0.69
N ASP A 584 -21.22 -20.69 0.18
CA ASP A 584 -22.20 -21.61 -0.42
C ASP A 584 -23.29 -22.03 0.57
N VAL A 585 -22.91 -22.39 1.80
CA VAL A 585 -23.86 -22.80 2.84
C VAL A 585 -24.79 -21.65 3.22
N LEU A 586 -24.27 -20.48 3.55
CA LEU A 586 -25.07 -19.34 4.01
C LEU A 586 -26.05 -18.86 2.92
N PHE A 587 -25.60 -18.75 1.67
CA PHE A 587 -26.37 -18.05 0.64
C PHE A 587 -27.09 -18.95 -0.35
N ASN A 588 -26.60 -20.17 -0.62
CA ASN A 588 -27.25 -21.10 -1.54
C ASN A 588 -28.09 -22.16 -0.82
N LYS A 589 -27.62 -22.66 0.33
CA LYS A 589 -28.33 -23.72 1.07
C LYS A 589 -29.29 -23.17 2.12
N MET A 590 -28.84 -22.20 2.92
CA MET A 590 -29.65 -21.54 3.93
C MET A 590 -30.48 -20.37 3.38
N ASN A 591 -30.24 -19.97 2.11
CA ASN A 591 -30.94 -18.87 1.43
C ASN A 591 -30.94 -17.55 2.22
N LEU A 592 -29.85 -17.23 2.91
CA LEU A 592 -29.69 -15.93 3.56
C LEU A 592 -29.53 -14.81 2.50
N PRO A 593 -29.88 -13.55 2.85
CA PRO A 593 -29.71 -12.41 1.96
C PRO A 593 -28.27 -12.28 1.45
N ARG A 594 -28.08 -12.15 0.13
CA ARG A 594 -26.74 -12.02 -0.44
C ARG A 594 -26.19 -10.60 -0.23
N PRO A 595 -24.93 -10.44 0.19
CA PRO A 595 -24.31 -9.13 0.28
C PRO A 595 -24.13 -8.51 -1.11
N LEU A 596 -24.25 -7.18 -1.19
CA LEU A 596 -23.93 -6.39 -2.39
C LEU A 596 -22.44 -6.43 -2.75
N LYS A 597 -21.57 -6.80 -1.79
CA LYS A 597 -20.11 -6.87 -1.95
C LYS A 597 -19.63 -8.30 -2.18
N TYR A 598 -18.87 -8.51 -3.26
CA TYR A 598 -18.18 -9.76 -3.56
C TYR A 598 -16.70 -9.66 -3.17
N GLY A 599 -16.13 -10.74 -2.65
CA GLY A 599 -14.69 -10.85 -2.42
C GLY A 599 -13.88 -10.97 -3.72
N LYS A 600 -12.55 -10.99 -3.60
CA LYS A 600 -11.65 -11.25 -4.75
C LYS A 600 -12.07 -12.56 -5.45
N GLY A 601 -12.20 -12.52 -6.78
CA GLY A 601 -12.59 -13.68 -7.59
C GLY A 601 -14.10 -13.97 -7.68
N LYS A 602 -14.98 -12.99 -7.39
CA LYS A 602 -16.46 -13.14 -7.41
C LYS A 602 -17.03 -14.14 -6.38
N VAL A 603 -16.23 -14.52 -5.37
CA VAL A 603 -16.72 -15.30 -4.23
C VAL A 603 -17.62 -14.41 -3.37
N ILE A 604 -18.75 -14.94 -2.88
CA ILE A 604 -19.65 -14.17 -2.01
C ILE A 604 -18.89 -13.85 -0.71
N SER A 605 -18.86 -12.58 -0.33
CA SER A 605 -18.09 -12.15 0.85
C SER A 605 -18.64 -12.80 2.12
N THR A 606 -17.75 -13.32 2.95
CA THR A 606 -18.04 -13.75 4.33
C THR A 606 -17.19 -12.95 5.33
N ALA A 607 -16.94 -11.68 5.01
CA ALA A 607 -16.23 -10.76 5.89
C ALA A 607 -16.99 -10.53 7.21
N GLN A 608 -16.30 -10.01 8.24
CA GLN A 608 -16.88 -9.83 9.56
C GLN A 608 -18.13 -8.93 9.55
N ASP A 609 -18.08 -7.79 8.86
CA ASP A 609 -19.19 -6.85 8.69
C ASP A 609 -20.43 -7.51 8.07
N VAL A 610 -20.23 -8.34 7.03
CA VAL A 610 -21.31 -9.10 6.39
C VAL A 610 -21.93 -10.12 7.35
N LEU A 611 -21.10 -10.84 8.11
CA LEU A 611 -21.60 -11.83 9.06
C LEU A 611 -22.34 -11.18 10.25
N GLU A 612 -21.90 -10.00 10.69
CA GLU A 612 -22.57 -9.22 11.74
C GLU A 612 -23.95 -8.73 11.30
N GLU A 613 -24.08 -8.26 10.06
CA GLU A 613 -25.39 -7.88 9.48
C GLU A 613 -26.34 -9.09 9.41
N LEU A 614 -25.83 -10.23 8.93
CA LEU A 614 -26.62 -11.46 8.81
C LEU A 614 -26.98 -12.07 10.17
N ALA A 615 -26.19 -11.83 11.20
CA ALA A 615 -26.44 -12.31 12.56
C ALA A 615 -27.76 -11.77 13.15
N ALA A 616 -28.28 -10.65 12.63
CA ALA A 616 -29.59 -10.11 13.03
C ALA A 616 -30.77 -10.99 12.57
N HIS A 617 -30.57 -11.84 11.56
CA HIS A 617 -31.62 -12.64 10.94
C HIS A 617 -31.42 -14.15 11.15
N ASN A 618 -30.21 -14.59 11.47
CA ASN A 618 -29.89 -16.00 11.64
C ASN A 618 -28.75 -16.19 12.65
N ASP A 619 -28.84 -17.24 13.47
CA ASP A 619 -27.83 -17.52 14.50
C ASP A 619 -26.51 -18.07 13.94
N VAL A 620 -26.51 -18.73 12.78
CA VAL A 620 -25.31 -19.34 12.19
C VAL A 620 -24.20 -18.32 11.93
N PRO A 621 -24.43 -17.16 11.28
CA PRO A 621 -23.43 -16.10 11.15
C PRO A 621 -22.80 -15.68 12.49
N ARG A 622 -23.60 -15.52 13.55
CA ARG A 622 -23.13 -15.20 14.90
C ARG A 622 -22.22 -16.30 15.46
N LEU A 623 -22.62 -17.56 15.33
CA LEU A 623 -21.82 -18.71 15.75
C LEU A 623 -20.52 -18.84 14.94
N VAL A 624 -20.54 -18.51 13.65
CA VAL A 624 -19.35 -18.50 12.79
C VAL A 624 -18.37 -17.39 13.22
N LEU A 625 -18.87 -16.21 13.59
CA LEU A 625 -18.04 -15.14 14.17
C LEU A 625 -17.39 -15.61 15.48
N GLU A 626 -18.15 -16.24 16.37
CA GLU A 626 -17.65 -16.84 17.62
C GLU A 626 -16.57 -17.89 17.32
N PHE A 627 -16.82 -18.82 16.40
CA PHE A 627 -15.86 -19.86 15.99
C PHE A 627 -14.57 -19.26 15.44
N ARG A 628 -14.66 -18.27 14.55
CA ARG A 628 -13.47 -17.60 13.96
C ARG A 628 -12.67 -16.85 15.01
N GLN A 629 -13.35 -16.20 15.97
CA GLN A 629 -12.68 -15.52 17.07
C GLN A 629 -11.90 -16.51 17.95
N LEU A 630 -12.54 -17.63 18.34
CA LEU A 630 -11.89 -18.70 19.12
C LEU A 630 -10.71 -19.31 18.35
N ALA A 631 -10.90 -19.65 17.07
CA ALA A 631 -9.87 -20.22 16.20
C ALA A 631 -8.66 -19.28 16.07
N LYS A 632 -8.90 -17.99 15.83
CA LYS A 632 -7.85 -16.98 15.72
C LYS A 632 -7.07 -16.83 17.02
N LEU A 633 -7.75 -16.76 18.16
CA LEU A 633 -7.10 -16.63 19.47
C LEU A 633 -6.28 -17.87 19.83
N LYS A 634 -6.82 -19.06 19.54
CA LYS A 634 -6.13 -20.33 19.78
C LYS A 634 -4.88 -20.43 18.91
N SER A 635 -5.01 -20.22 17.60
CA SER A 635 -3.91 -20.35 16.64
C SER A 635 -2.83 -19.29 16.85
N ASN A 636 -3.21 -18.02 17.02
CA ASN A 636 -2.23 -16.92 17.01
C ASN A 636 -1.50 -16.75 18.34
N TYR A 637 -2.09 -17.18 19.46
CA TYR A 637 -1.53 -16.96 20.78
C TYR A 637 -1.38 -18.24 21.58
N VAL A 638 -2.45 -19.02 21.73
CA VAL A 638 -2.47 -20.11 22.71
C VAL A 638 -1.60 -21.29 22.29
N ASP A 639 -1.62 -21.65 21.02
CA ASP A 639 -0.83 -22.76 20.48
C ASP A 639 0.60 -22.33 20.09
N SER A 640 0.75 -21.10 19.59
CA SER A 640 2.02 -20.59 19.06
C SER A 640 3.00 -20.15 20.15
N LEU A 641 2.54 -19.43 21.18
CA LEU A 641 3.42 -18.84 22.20
C LEU A 641 4.26 -19.89 22.94
N PRO A 642 3.73 -21.05 23.37
CA PRO A 642 4.54 -22.08 24.02
C PRO A 642 5.62 -22.68 23.12
N LEU A 643 5.41 -22.69 21.79
CA LEU A 643 6.38 -23.21 20.83
C LEU A 643 7.53 -22.22 20.55
N LEU A 644 7.26 -20.93 20.72
CA LEU A 644 8.21 -19.84 20.53
C LEU A 644 8.95 -19.45 21.84
N ALA A 645 8.61 -20.09 22.96
CA ALA A 645 9.24 -19.81 24.23
C ALA A 645 10.62 -20.49 24.34
N ASP A 646 11.59 -19.75 24.86
CA ASP A 646 12.93 -20.27 25.11
C ASP A 646 12.96 -21.29 26.27
N SER A 647 14.15 -21.79 26.58
CA SER A 647 14.36 -22.73 27.72
C SER A 647 13.97 -22.16 29.09
N GLN A 648 13.88 -20.83 29.22
CA GLN A 648 13.42 -20.15 30.43
C GLN A 648 11.93 -19.84 30.38
N GLY A 649 11.20 -20.20 29.33
CA GLY A 649 9.78 -19.89 29.18
C GLY A 649 9.52 -18.43 28.78
N ARG A 650 10.49 -17.77 28.12
CA ARG A 650 10.39 -16.39 27.64
C ARG A 650 10.16 -16.37 26.14
N VAL A 651 9.24 -15.52 25.71
CA VAL A 651 8.92 -15.28 24.30
C VAL A 651 9.62 -14.01 23.85
N HIS A 652 10.35 -14.10 22.74
CA HIS A 652 11.20 -13.03 22.21
C HIS A 652 10.57 -12.43 20.95
N THR A 653 9.69 -11.43 21.12
CA THR A 653 9.14 -10.70 19.98
C THR A 653 10.20 -9.82 19.33
N THR A 654 10.08 -9.56 18.02
CA THR A 654 10.91 -8.59 17.29
C THR A 654 10.16 -7.27 17.12
N PHE A 655 10.72 -6.16 17.61
CA PHE A 655 10.15 -4.82 17.50
C PHE A 655 10.68 -4.09 16.25
N HIS A 656 9.79 -3.70 15.34
CA HIS A 656 10.15 -2.90 14.18
C HIS A 656 9.90 -1.42 14.44
N GLN A 657 10.97 -0.64 14.37
CA GLN A 657 10.94 0.81 14.45
C GLN A 657 10.55 1.47 13.12
N VAL A 658 10.85 0.77 12.01
CA VAL A 658 10.57 1.17 10.63
C VAL A 658 9.37 0.35 10.14
N GLY A 659 8.42 1.02 9.48
CA GLY A 659 7.31 0.36 8.78
C GLY A 659 5.94 1.00 9.01
N THR A 660 5.69 1.59 10.18
CA THR A 660 4.42 2.30 10.41
C THR A 660 4.52 3.77 9.99
N ALA A 661 3.60 4.28 9.17
CA ALA A 661 3.66 5.69 8.74
C ALA A 661 3.49 6.72 9.88
N THR A 662 3.07 6.26 11.07
CA THR A 662 2.86 7.10 12.26
C THR A 662 4.10 7.20 13.15
N GLY A 663 5.13 6.37 12.94
CA GLY A 663 6.28 6.30 13.83
C GLY A 663 6.12 5.33 15.01
N ARG A 664 4.94 4.70 15.20
CA ARG A 664 4.74 3.65 16.21
C ARG A 664 5.63 2.44 15.96
N LEU A 665 6.05 1.78 17.03
CA LEU A 665 6.64 0.45 16.95
C LEU A 665 5.59 -0.53 16.44
N SER A 666 6.03 -1.56 15.74
CA SER A 666 5.23 -2.76 15.47
C SER A 666 5.99 -4.00 15.94
N SER A 667 5.32 -5.15 16.05
CA SER A 667 5.94 -6.38 16.54
C SER A 667 5.64 -7.59 15.66
N THR A 668 6.62 -8.46 15.47
CA THR A 668 6.47 -9.76 14.78
C THR A 668 7.15 -10.87 15.56
N ASN A 669 6.82 -12.13 15.23
CA ASN A 669 7.43 -13.34 15.79
C ASN A 669 7.48 -13.40 17.33
N PRO A 670 6.35 -13.36 18.04
CA PRO A 670 4.98 -13.17 17.56
C PRO A 670 4.53 -11.71 17.66
N ASN A 671 3.42 -11.35 17.02
CA ASN A 671 2.86 -9.99 17.14
C ASN A 671 2.11 -9.82 18.46
N LEU A 672 2.80 -9.34 19.49
CA LEU A 672 2.27 -9.13 20.84
C LEU A 672 1.44 -7.84 20.98
N GLN A 673 1.50 -6.92 20.01
CA GLN A 673 0.70 -5.69 20.04
C GLN A 673 -0.81 -5.95 19.85
N ASN A 674 -1.18 -7.06 19.23
CA ASN A 674 -2.57 -7.35 18.86
C ASN A 674 -3.34 -8.21 19.88
N ILE A 675 -2.78 -8.44 21.08
CA ILE A 675 -3.44 -9.23 22.12
C ILE A 675 -4.68 -8.47 22.62
N PRO A 676 -5.91 -9.02 22.50
CA PRO A 676 -7.10 -8.26 22.85
C PRO A 676 -7.18 -7.87 24.32
N VAL A 677 -7.37 -6.58 24.59
CA VAL A 677 -7.42 -6.00 25.95
C VAL A 677 -8.76 -6.23 26.65
N ARG A 678 -9.87 -6.03 25.92
CA ARG A 678 -11.21 -5.83 26.53
C ARG A 678 -12.07 -7.10 26.62
N THR A 679 -11.67 -8.17 25.96
CA THR A 679 -12.46 -9.41 25.94
C THR A 679 -12.13 -10.28 27.15
N ALA A 680 -13.08 -11.09 27.63
CA ALA A 680 -12.82 -12.03 28.72
C ALA A 680 -11.67 -12.99 28.37
N LEU A 681 -11.72 -13.56 27.16
CA LEU A 681 -10.70 -14.47 26.68
C LEU A 681 -9.33 -13.81 26.46
N GLY A 682 -9.30 -12.57 25.95
CA GLY A 682 -8.06 -11.80 25.82
C GLY A 682 -7.41 -11.52 27.19
N ARG A 683 -8.23 -11.19 28.21
CA ARG A 683 -7.75 -11.06 29.59
C ARG A 683 -7.19 -12.37 30.15
N GLU A 684 -7.78 -13.51 29.79
CA GLU A 684 -7.23 -14.81 30.18
C GLU A 684 -5.89 -15.11 29.49
N ILE A 685 -5.74 -14.79 28.21
CA ILE A 685 -4.44 -14.89 27.51
C ILE A 685 -3.40 -14.00 28.19
N ARG A 686 -3.76 -12.78 28.60
CA ARG A 686 -2.86 -11.88 29.34
C ARG A 686 -2.44 -12.44 30.70
N ALA A 687 -3.31 -13.17 31.39
CA ALA A 687 -2.95 -13.81 32.65
C ALA A 687 -1.84 -14.87 32.50
N ALA A 688 -1.62 -15.39 31.29
CA ALA A 688 -0.50 -16.29 31.03
C ALA A 688 0.85 -15.55 30.93
N PHE A 689 0.89 -14.22 30.81
CA PHE A 689 2.13 -13.46 30.85
C PHE A 689 2.45 -13.14 32.31
N ILE A 690 3.55 -13.70 32.81
CA ILE A 690 3.88 -13.75 34.24
C ILE A 690 5.26 -13.15 34.51
N ALA A 691 5.51 -12.73 35.75
CA ALA A 691 6.86 -12.35 36.19
C ALA A 691 7.77 -13.57 36.33
N ALA A 692 9.09 -13.38 36.28
CA ALA A 692 10.01 -14.45 36.65
C ALA A 692 9.95 -14.74 38.17
N PRO A 693 10.40 -15.92 38.64
CA PRO A 693 10.42 -16.24 40.06
C PRO A 693 11.17 -15.17 40.89
N GLY A 694 10.57 -14.71 42.00
CA GLY A 694 11.12 -13.65 42.85
C GLY A 694 10.98 -12.22 42.30
N ARG A 695 10.12 -12.03 41.30
CA ARG A 695 9.87 -10.76 40.61
C ARG A 695 8.37 -10.47 40.52
N LYS A 696 8.03 -9.23 40.17
CA LYS A 696 6.68 -8.77 39.83
C LYS A 696 6.65 -8.19 38.43
N LEU A 697 5.48 -8.21 37.82
CA LEU A 697 5.22 -7.38 36.65
C LEU A 697 4.78 -6.00 37.11
N LEU A 698 5.38 -4.98 36.49
CA LEU A 698 4.96 -3.59 36.58
C LEU A 698 4.56 -3.17 35.16
N SER A 699 3.37 -2.61 35.01
CA SER A 699 2.93 -1.96 33.78
C SER A 699 2.74 -0.47 34.01
N ALA A 700 3.05 0.34 33.01
CA ALA A 700 2.76 1.75 32.98
C ALA A 700 2.15 2.14 31.64
N ASP A 701 0.93 2.64 31.65
CA ASP A 701 0.18 3.08 30.46
C ASP A 701 -0.04 4.59 30.48
N TYR A 702 0.16 5.26 29.34
CA TYR A 702 -0.19 6.67 29.28
C TYR A 702 -1.71 6.87 29.25
N SER A 703 -2.22 7.52 30.28
CA SER A 703 -3.65 7.76 30.42
C SER A 703 -4.15 8.78 29.39
N GLN A 704 -4.79 8.28 28.32
CA GLN A 704 -5.47 9.08 27.29
C GLN A 704 -4.53 10.08 26.57
N ILE A 705 -3.29 9.69 26.28
CA ILE A 705 -2.27 10.60 25.74
C ILE A 705 -2.70 11.36 24.49
N GLU A 706 -3.41 10.71 23.56
CA GLU A 706 -3.85 11.35 22.32
C GLU A 706 -4.87 12.48 22.57
N LEU A 707 -5.76 12.33 23.56
CA LEU A 707 -6.71 13.38 23.94
C LEU A 707 -6.01 14.52 24.70
N ARG A 708 -4.98 14.21 25.50
CA ARG A 708 -4.13 15.23 26.13
C ARG A 708 -3.36 16.04 25.08
N LEU A 709 -2.84 15.38 24.06
CA LEU A 709 -2.19 16.03 22.92
C LEU A 709 -3.18 16.88 22.13
N MET A 710 -4.41 16.40 21.92
CA MET A 710 -5.48 17.23 21.33
C MET A 710 -5.73 18.48 22.16
N ALA A 711 -5.86 18.37 23.49
CA ALA A 711 -6.03 19.53 24.38
C ALA A 711 -4.84 20.50 24.28
N HIS A 712 -3.61 19.98 24.20
CA HIS A 712 -2.41 20.79 24.07
C HIS A 712 -2.35 21.56 22.74
N PHE A 713 -2.58 20.90 21.59
CA PHE A 713 -2.47 21.55 20.28
C PHE A 713 -3.66 22.43 19.91
N SER A 714 -4.84 22.08 20.42
CA SER A 714 -6.06 22.88 20.22
C SER A 714 -6.17 24.06 21.16
N GLU A 715 -5.50 23.97 22.31
CA GLU A 715 -5.60 24.94 23.40
C GLU A 715 -7.04 25.21 23.82
N ASP A 716 -7.92 24.21 23.64
CA ASP A 716 -9.33 24.36 23.94
C ASP A 716 -9.54 24.59 25.46
N PRO A 717 -10.15 25.72 25.87
CA PRO A 717 -10.25 26.07 27.28
C PRO A 717 -10.98 25.02 28.14
N LEU A 718 -11.97 24.32 27.57
CA LEU A 718 -12.71 23.28 28.28
C LEU A 718 -11.85 22.04 28.50
N LEU A 719 -11.12 21.59 27.46
CA LEU A 719 -10.21 20.45 27.57
C LEU A 719 -9.04 20.74 28.52
N LEU A 720 -8.43 21.92 28.41
CA LEU A 720 -7.35 22.35 29.30
C LEU A 720 -7.81 22.38 30.76
N LYS A 721 -8.98 22.97 31.03
CA LYS A 721 -9.56 23.01 32.38
C LYS A 721 -9.87 21.60 32.89
N ALA A 722 -10.44 20.74 32.05
CA ALA A 722 -10.80 19.39 32.44
C ALA A 722 -9.57 18.59 32.92
N TYR A 723 -8.49 18.60 32.14
CA TYR A 723 -7.26 17.89 32.51
C TYR A 723 -6.51 18.52 33.68
N THR A 724 -6.48 19.85 33.80
CA THR A 724 -5.81 20.52 34.93
C THR A 724 -6.56 20.38 36.25
N THR A 725 -7.88 20.16 36.21
CA THR A 725 -8.73 19.95 37.40
C THR A 725 -9.07 18.48 37.68
N GLY A 726 -8.55 17.55 36.88
CA GLY A 726 -8.78 16.10 37.06
C GLY A 726 -10.21 15.64 36.76
N GLN A 727 -10.96 16.39 35.95
CA GLN A 727 -12.32 16.01 35.55
C GLN A 727 -12.29 14.89 34.50
N ASP A 728 -13.27 13.98 34.55
CA ASP A 728 -13.44 12.95 33.52
C ASP A 728 -13.94 13.58 32.21
N ILE A 729 -13.06 13.60 31.20
CA ILE A 729 -13.31 14.20 29.89
C ILE A 729 -14.53 13.58 29.21
N HIS A 730 -14.77 12.27 29.37
CA HIS A 730 -15.88 11.59 28.72
C HIS A 730 -17.22 12.01 29.34
N THR A 731 -17.24 12.16 30.66
CA THR A 731 -18.42 12.64 31.39
C THR A 731 -18.69 14.11 31.08
N LEU A 732 -17.64 14.94 30.99
CA LEU A 732 -17.77 16.33 30.58
C LEU A 732 -18.37 16.44 29.17
N THR A 733 -17.80 15.74 28.19
CA THR A 733 -18.31 15.76 26.81
C THR A 733 -19.73 15.22 26.72
N ALA A 734 -20.04 14.15 27.44
CA ALA A 734 -21.40 13.63 27.50
C ALA A 734 -22.40 14.69 28.00
N SER A 735 -22.03 15.44 29.05
CA SER A 735 -22.86 16.52 29.57
C SER A 735 -23.05 17.65 28.57
N GLU A 736 -21.99 18.03 27.85
CA GLU A 736 -22.02 19.12 26.88
C GLU A 736 -22.75 18.76 25.58
N VAL A 737 -22.64 17.51 25.13
CA VAL A 737 -23.18 17.04 23.84
C VAL A 737 -24.59 16.45 23.99
N PHE A 738 -24.84 15.67 25.06
CA PHE A 738 -26.14 15.02 25.28
C PHE A 738 -27.04 15.81 26.24
N GLY A 739 -26.53 16.86 26.89
CA GLY A 739 -27.30 17.67 27.84
C GLY A 739 -27.68 16.94 29.13
N VAL A 740 -26.99 15.83 29.45
CA VAL A 740 -27.23 15.02 30.65
C VAL A 740 -26.31 15.48 31.77
N ALA A 741 -26.87 15.85 32.93
CA ALA A 741 -26.06 16.26 34.08
C ALA A 741 -25.06 15.14 34.50
N PRO A 742 -23.80 15.47 34.84
CA PRO A 742 -22.78 14.49 35.21
C PRO A 742 -23.24 13.48 36.28
N ASP A 743 -23.97 13.96 37.28
CA ASP A 743 -24.43 13.15 38.42
C ASP A 743 -25.57 12.17 38.06
N ALA A 744 -26.27 12.41 36.95
CA ALA A 744 -27.36 11.57 36.45
C ALA A 744 -26.92 10.61 35.33
N MET A 745 -25.62 10.55 35.05
CA MET A 745 -25.09 9.84 33.89
C MET A 745 -24.88 8.35 34.15
N ASP A 746 -25.54 7.51 33.35
CA ASP A 746 -25.32 6.08 33.39
C ASP A 746 -24.07 5.65 32.59
N LYS A 747 -23.67 4.38 32.79
CA LYS A 747 -22.49 3.81 32.14
C LYS A 747 -22.62 3.72 30.62
N GLU A 748 -23.84 3.57 30.12
CA GLU A 748 -24.13 3.46 28.68
C GLU A 748 -23.96 4.81 27.98
N THR A 749 -24.50 5.88 28.55
CA THR A 749 -24.35 7.27 28.09
C THR A 749 -22.88 7.69 28.10
N ARG A 750 -22.13 7.33 29.14
CA ARG A 750 -20.68 7.56 29.20
C ARG A 750 -19.92 6.81 28.10
N ASN A 751 -20.29 5.56 27.81
CA ASN A 751 -19.66 4.79 26.73
C ASN A 751 -19.97 5.38 25.34
N ARG A 752 -21.20 5.85 25.11
CA ARG A 752 -21.57 6.57 23.87
C ARG A 752 -20.75 7.84 23.73
N ALA A 753 -20.59 8.62 24.80
CA ALA A 753 -19.78 9.83 24.78
C ALA A 753 -18.30 9.55 24.52
N LYS A 754 -17.77 8.44 25.04
CA LYS A 754 -16.42 7.97 24.72
C LYS A 754 -16.27 7.70 23.23
N ALA A 755 -17.23 6.99 22.62
CA ALA A 755 -17.23 6.75 21.18
C ALA A 755 -17.32 8.05 20.37
N VAL A 756 -18.13 9.01 20.81
CA VAL A 756 -18.22 10.36 20.20
C VAL A 756 -16.89 11.10 20.31
N ASN A 757 -16.30 11.19 21.49
CA ASN A 757 -15.03 11.89 21.73
C ASN A 757 -13.92 11.38 20.82
N PHE A 758 -13.67 10.07 20.87
CA PHE A 758 -12.64 9.46 20.03
C PHE A 758 -13.02 9.58 18.55
N GLY A 759 -14.27 9.26 18.18
CA GLY A 759 -14.72 9.35 16.80
C GLY A 759 -14.50 10.74 16.20
N ILE A 760 -14.95 11.80 16.87
CA ILE A 760 -14.85 13.17 16.37
C ILE A 760 -13.40 13.64 16.31
N VAL A 761 -12.61 13.37 17.35
CA VAL A 761 -11.17 13.70 17.36
C VAL A 761 -10.44 13.01 16.21
N TYR A 762 -10.87 11.81 15.81
CA TYR A 762 -10.31 11.07 14.68
C TYR A 762 -10.98 11.33 13.33
N GLY A 763 -11.81 12.39 13.23
CA GLY A 763 -12.43 12.81 11.98
C GLY A 763 -13.47 11.84 11.43
N ILE A 764 -14.20 11.14 12.30
CA ILE A 764 -15.32 10.28 11.89
C ILE A 764 -16.40 11.11 11.17
N SER A 765 -16.99 10.54 10.13
CA SER A 765 -18.11 11.18 9.44
C SER A 765 -19.42 10.99 10.23
N PRO A 766 -20.46 11.82 10.01
CA PRO A 766 -21.78 11.59 10.60
C PRO A 766 -22.34 10.19 10.29
N PHE A 767 -22.05 9.67 9.09
CA PHE A 767 -22.42 8.31 8.71
C PHE A 767 -21.71 7.25 9.57
N GLY A 768 -20.38 7.39 9.74
CA GLY A 768 -19.61 6.46 10.56
C GLY A 768 -20.01 6.50 12.04
N LEU A 769 -20.28 7.69 12.58
CA LEU A 769 -20.72 7.86 13.95
C LEU A 769 -22.12 7.25 14.18
N ALA A 770 -23.04 7.45 13.23
CA ALA A 770 -24.37 6.86 13.27
C ALA A 770 -24.31 5.33 13.32
N GLN A 771 -23.46 4.72 12.48
CA GLN A 771 -23.25 3.27 12.46
C GLN A 771 -22.67 2.77 13.79
N GLN A 772 -21.68 3.46 14.35
CA GLN A 772 -21.03 3.06 15.60
C GLN A 772 -21.95 3.16 16.83
N LEU A 773 -22.84 4.16 16.84
CA LEU A 773 -23.77 4.39 17.96
C LEU A 773 -25.14 3.73 17.76
N GLY A 774 -25.46 3.22 16.57
CA GLY A 774 -26.77 2.68 16.25
C GLY A 774 -27.88 3.73 16.23
N ILE A 775 -27.58 4.96 15.82
CA ILE A 775 -28.51 6.11 15.78
C ILE A 775 -28.74 6.61 14.35
N ASP A 776 -29.68 7.54 14.17
CA ASP A 776 -29.93 8.17 12.87
C ASP A 776 -28.78 9.11 12.45
N GLN A 777 -28.52 9.21 11.15
CA GLN A 777 -27.44 10.04 10.61
C GLN A 777 -27.63 11.54 10.93
N HIS A 778 -28.89 12.01 10.99
CA HIS A 778 -29.19 13.38 11.38
C HIS A 778 -28.85 13.64 12.85
N GLU A 779 -29.18 12.70 13.74
CA GLU A 779 -28.83 12.77 15.16
C GLU A 779 -27.31 12.76 15.36
N ALA A 780 -26.59 11.88 14.64
CA ALA A 780 -25.13 11.85 14.66
C ALA A 780 -24.49 13.17 14.18
N ARG A 781 -25.05 13.80 13.14
CA ARG A 781 -24.62 15.14 12.70
C ARG A 781 -24.84 16.19 13.78
N GLN A 782 -25.99 16.19 14.45
CA GLN A 782 -26.27 17.11 15.55
C GLN A 782 -25.27 16.96 16.70
N TYR A 783 -24.86 15.74 17.04
CA TYR A 783 -23.82 15.52 18.05
C TYR A 783 -22.47 16.09 17.64
N ILE A 784 -22.07 15.93 16.37
CA ILE A 784 -20.82 16.50 15.84
C ILE A 784 -20.86 18.03 15.87
N ASP A 785 -21.97 18.62 15.41
CA ASP A 785 -22.12 20.08 15.36
C ASP A 785 -22.14 20.68 16.78
N THR A 786 -22.84 20.03 17.72
CA THR A 786 -22.88 20.44 19.13
C THR A 786 -21.49 20.35 19.78
N TYR A 787 -20.76 19.26 19.50
CA TYR A 787 -19.38 19.10 19.97
C TYR A 787 -18.49 20.26 19.51
N PHE A 788 -18.47 20.58 18.21
CA PHE A 788 -17.62 21.66 17.70
C PHE A 788 -18.09 23.06 18.13
N ALA A 789 -19.38 23.25 18.42
CA ALA A 789 -19.87 24.49 19.00
C ALA A 789 -19.33 24.73 20.43
N ARG A 790 -19.11 23.65 21.18
CA ARG A 790 -18.56 23.68 22.54
C ARG A 790 -17.04 23.71 22.56
N TYR A 791 -16.40 22.82 21.80
CA TYR A 791 -14.94 22.68 21.72
C TYR A 791 -14.38 23.43 20.50
N GLN A 792 -14.49 24.76 20.55
CA GLN A 792 -14.12 25.64 19.43
C GLN A 792 -12.62 25.59 19.12
N GLY A 793 -11.77 25.40 20.13
CA GLY A 793 -10.32 25.25 19.95
C GLY A 793 -9.98 24.02 19.12
N VAL A 794 -10.70 22.91 19.36
CA VAL A 794 -10.53 21.66 18.58
C VAL A 794 -10.90 21.88 17.12
N ARG A 795 -12.01 22.57 16.85
CA ARG A 795 -12.41 22.90 15.47
C ARG A 795 -11.35 23.75 14.77
N ALA A 796 -10.89 24.82 15.42
CA ALA A 796 -9.88 25.72 14.87
C ALA A 796 -8.54 25.00 14.61
N TYR A 797 -8.16 24.05 15.46
CA TYR A 797 -6.99 23.20 15.24
C TYR A 797 -7.13 22.31 14.00
N ILE A 798 -8.24 21.59 13.88
CA ILE A 798 -8.50 20.71 12.73
C ILE A 798 -8.46 21.52 11.43
N ASP A 799 -9.19 22.64 11.38
CA ASP A 799 -9.25 23.48 10.18
C ASP A 799 -7.84 23.98 9.79
N ARG A 800 -7.04 24.43 10.77
CA ARG A 800 -5.65 24.87 10.57
C ARG A 800 -4.75 23.76 10.03
N VAL A 801 -4.82 22.56 10.62
CA VAL A 801 -4.02 21.40 10.18
C VAL A 801 -4.39 21.00 8.76
N LEU A 802 -5.68 20.97 8.42
CA LEU A 802 -6.13 20.63 7.08
C LEU A 802 -5.71 21.68 6.05
N GLU A 803 -5.80 22.98 6.39
CA GLU A 803 -5.34 24.06 5.52
C GLU A 803 -3.83 23.97 5.27
N GLN A 804 -3.03 23.82 6.32
CA GLN A 804 -1.58 23.65 6.23
C GLN A 804 -1.21 22.39 5.42
N THR A 805 -1.90 21.28 5.65
CA THR A 805 -1.64 20.03 4.91
C THR A 805 -2.00 20.19 3.44
N ARG A 806 -3.06 20.94 3.10
CA ARG A 806 -3.42 21.21 1.70
C ARG A 806 -2.36 22.05 0.99
N SER A 807 -1.71 22.99 1.68
CA SER A 807 -0.65 23.80 1.08
C SER A 807 0.70 23.07 1.01
N GLU A 808 1.06 22.32 2.05
CA GLU A 808 2.38 21.67 2.15
C GLU A 808 2.39 20.21 1.67
N GLN A 809 1.21 19.59 1.51
CA GLN A 809 1.03 18.16 1.20
C GLN A 809 1.73 17.21 2.20
N ARG A 810 1.92 17.66 3.44
CA ARG A 810 2.57 16.89 4.52
C ARG A 810 2.15 17.40 5.90
N VAL A 811 2.40 16.60 6.93
CA VAL A 811 2.20 16.95 8.34
C VAL A 811 3.43 16.63 9.17
N ARG A 812 3.57 17.29 10.33
CA ARG A 812 4.68 17.11 11.27
C ARG A 812 4.19 16.76 12.67
N THR A 813 4.94 15.91 13.38
CA THR A 813 4.75 15.70 14.83
C THR A 813 5.39 16.84 15.63
N LEU A 814 5.13 16.91 16.94
CA LEU A 814 5.73 17.92 17.82
C LEU A 814 7.26 17.93 17.77
N PHE A 815 7.88 16.75 17.60
CA PHE A 815 9.34 16.60 17.55
C PHE A 815 9.92 16.81 16.15
N GLY A 816 9.07 16.97 15.13
CA GLY A 816 9.47 17.31 13.77
C GLY A 816 9.31 16.19 12.75
N ARG A 817 8.94 14.97 13.14
CA ARG A 817 8.79 13.82 12.22
C ARG A 817 7.78 14.16 11.13
N VAL A 818 8.17 13.96 9.87
CA VAL A 818 7.37 14.32 8.68
C VAL A 818 6.61 13.10 8.16
N ARG A 819 5.36 13.32 7.75
CA ARG A 819 4.59 12.37 6.94
C ARG A 819 4.00 13.06 5.70
N PRO A 820 4.40 12.66 4.49
CA PRO A 820 3.74 13.12 3.25
C PRO A 820 2.28 12.66 3.16
N ILE A 821 1.40 13.55 2.68
CA ILE A 821 -0.04 13.32 2.44
C ILE A 821 -0.47 14.03 1.13
N PRO A 822 -0.01 13.57 -0.05
CA PRO A 822 -0.35 14.20 -1.33
C PRO A 822 -1.83 14.07 -1.71
N ASP A 823 -2.47 13.00 -1.26
CA ASP A 823 -3.89 12.71 -1.53
C ASP A 823 -4.87 13.73 -0.92
N ILE A 824 -4.39 14.66 -0.09
CA ILE A 824 -5.19 15.73 0.51
C ILE A 824 -5.86 16.63 -0.54
N GLN A 825 -5.32 16.67 -1.76
CA GLN A 825 -5.86 17.43 -2.89
C GLN A 825 -6.65 16.56 -3.89
N SER A 826 -6.86 15.26 -3.61
CA SER A 826 -7.55 14.36 -4.53
C SER A 826 -8.97 14.84 -4.84
N ARG A 827 -9.38 14.77 -6.13
CA ARG A 827 -10.78 15.02 -6.54
C ARG A 827 -11.71 13.94 -5.99
N ASN A 828 -11.21 12.72 -5.79
CA ASN A 828 -11.96 11.61 -5.21
C ASN A 828 -12.28 11.87 -3.73
N ALA A 829 -13.57 12.00 -3.42
CA ALA A 829 -14.02 12.33 -2.07
C ALA A 829 -13.63 11.29 -1.01
N ASN A 830 -13.57 10.00 -1.35
CA ASN A 830 -13.19 8.94 -0.41
C ASN A 830 -11.70 9.01 -0.08
N GLN A 831 -10.87 9.19 -1.10
CA GLN A 831 -9.41 9.30 -0.96
C GLN A 831 -9.04 10.57 -0.20
N ARG A 832 -9.64 11.72 -0.58
CA ARG A 832 -9.47 12.99 0.14
C ARG A 832 -9.93 12.89 1.59
N GLY A 833 -11.10 12.31 1.85
CA GLY A 833 -11.59 12.12 3.21
C GLY A 833 -10.67 11.23 4.07
N PHE A 834 -10.04 10.21 3.48
CA PHE A 834 -9.02 9.41 4.17
C PHE A 834 -7.75 10.22 4.44
N ALA A 835 -7.29 11.03 3.49
CA ALA A 835 -6.15 11.92 3.64
C ALA A 835 -6.39 12.98 4.75
N GLU A 836 -7.58 13.58 4.81
CA GLU A 836 -7.96 14.55 5.84
C GLU A 836 -7.93 13.93 7.25
N ARG A 837 -8.51 12.73 7.43
CA ARG A 837 -8.40 12.00 8.71
C ARG A 837 -6.95 11.69 9.07
N THR A 838 -6.17 11.27 8.07
CA THR A 838 -4.75 10.97 8.25
C THR A 838 -3.95 12.19 8.69
N ALA A 839 -4.25 13.36 8.12
CA ALA A 839 -3.60 14.63 8.45
C ALA A 839 -3.85 15.06 9.89
N VAL A 840 -5.08 14.92 10.38
CA VAL A 840 -5.44 15.25 11.78
C VAL A 840 -4.85 14.23 12.76
N ASN A 841 -4.87 12.94 12.42
CA ASN A 841 -4.46 11.89 13.36
C ASN A 841 -2.95 11.77 13.51
N THR A 842 -2.18 12.05 12.46
CA THR A 842 -0.73 11.83 12.46
C THR A 842 0.01 12.67 13.51
N PRO A 843 -0.23 14.00 13.65
CA PRO A 843 0.40 14.79 14.71
C PRO A 843 0.11 14.26 16.12
N LEU A 844 -1.08 13.72 16.36
CA LEU A 844 -1.48 13.17 17.66
C LEU A 844 -0.79 11.82 17.92
N GLN A 845 -1.00 10.85 17.03
CA GLN A 845 -0.49 9.49 17.19
C GLN A 845 1.03 9.41 17.08
N GLY A 846 1.62 10.20 16.17
CA GLY A 846 3.07 10.24 16.00
C GLY A 846 3.77 10.93 17.16
N THR A 847 3.18 12.00 17.72
CA THR A 847 3.73 12.62 18.94
C THR A 847 3.63 11.67 20.13
N ALA A 848 2.52 10.94 20.29
CA ALA A 848 2.41 9.90 21.32
C ALA A 848 3.47 8.80 21.15
N ALA A 849 3.71 8.36 19.91
CA ALA A 849 4.77 7.39 19.60
C ALA A 849 6.17 7.94 19.91
N ASP A 850 6.45 9.20 19.61
CA ASP A 850 7.73 9.83 19.94
C ASP A 850 7.90 9.97 21.48
N LEU A 851 6.83 10.26 22.23
CA LEU A 851 6.84 10.35 23.70
C LEU A 851 7.16 9.03 24.39
N ILE A 852 6.51 7.93 23.96
CA ILE A 852 6.78 6.61 24.57
C ILE A 852 8.22 6.17 24.28
N LYS A 853 8.74 6.42 23.07
CA LYS A 853 10.14 6.13 22.72
C LYS A 853 11.13 6.92 23.58
N LEU A 854 10.88 8.20 23.79
CA LEU A 854 11.70 9.03 24.67
C LEU A 854 11.67 8.53 26.12
N ALA A 855 10.49 8.14 26.63
CA ALA A 855 10.38 7.53 27.95
C ALA A 855 11.19 6.23 28.04
N MET A 856 11.10 5.36 27.03
CA MET A 856 11.87 4.11 26.99
C MET A 856 13.39 4.37 27.10
N ILE A 857 13.90 5.33 26.32
CA ILE A 857 15.33 5.71 26.34
C ILE A 857 15.75 6.24 27.70
N ARG A 858 14.95 7.11 28.33
CA ARG A 858 15.28 7.70 29.63
C ARG A 858 15.21 6.67 30.76
N ILE A 859 14.18 5.82 30.77
CA ILE A 859 14.03 4.74 31.75
C ILE A 859 15.20 3.77 31.63
N ASP A 860 15.50 3.27 30.44
CA ASP A 860 16.64 2.36 30.22
C ASP A 860 17.98 2.98 30.69
N ALA A 861 18.19 4.28 30.42
CA ALA A 861 19.37 4.99 30.90
C ALA A 861 19.42 5.10 32.44
N ARG A 862 18.30 5.38 33.12
CA ARG A 862 18.21 5.38 34.60
C ARG A 862 18.48 4.00 35.18
N LEU A 863 17.81 2.96 34.68
CA LEU A 863 18.01 1.58 35.12
C LEU A 863 19.48 1.16 35.05
N LYS A 864 20.16 1.46 33.94
CA LYS A 864 21.59 1.19 33.76
C LYS A 864 22.47 2.01 34.69
N LYS A 865 22.20 3.31 34.83
CA LYS A 865 22.97 4.23 35.69
C LYS A 865 22.93 3.80 37.16
N GLU A 866 21.80 3.28 37.61
CA GLU A 866 21.60 2.80 38.99
C GLU A 866 21.96 1.33 39.20
N ASN A 867 22.34 0.61 38.13
CA ASN A 867 22.66 -0.82 38.15
C ASN A 867 21.49 -1.70 38.67
N LEU A 868 20.26 -1.31 38.33
CA LEU A 868 19.06 -2.08 38.67
C LEU A 868 18.97 -3.34 37.81
N GLN A 869 18.41 -4.41 38.39
CA GLN A 869 18.22 -5.71 37.73
C GLN A 869 16.87 -5.80 37.00
N THR A 870 16.09 -4.73 37.02
CA THR A 870 14.81 -4.58 36.32
C THR A 870 14.97 -4.68 34.81
N LEU A 871 14.04 -5.39 34.17
CA LEU A 871 14.04 -5.63 32.73
C LEU A 871 12.80 -4.98 32.11
N MET A 872 12.98 -4.07 31.16
CA MET A 872 11.91 -3.65 30.25
C MET A 872 11.68 -4.77 29.24
N THR A 873 10.44 -5.25 29.12
CA THR A 873 10.13 -6.48 28.37
C THR A 873 9.24 -6.25 27.15
N LEU A 874 8.17 -5.45 27.27
CA LEU A 874 7.23 -5.21 26.18
C LEU A 874 6.84 -3.73 26.07
N GLN A 875 6.52 -3.34 24.84
CA GLN A 875 5.83 -2.09 24.51
C GLN A 875 4.59 -2.44 23.69
N VAL A 876 3.40 -2.08 24.17
CA VAL A 876 2.12 -2.34 23.50
C VAL A 876 1.26 -1.09 23.52
N HIS A 877 0.96 -0.55 22.34
CA HIS A 877 0.25 0.73 22.19
C HIS A 877 0.94 1.90 22.89
N ASP A 878 0.46 2.32 24.06
CA ASP A 878 1.03 3.40 24.89
C ASP A 878 1.49 2.85 26.27
N GLU A 879 1.56 1.52 26.40
CA GLU A 879 1.88 0.77 27.61
C GLU A 879 3.31 0.19 27.57
N LEU A 880 4.04 0.29 28.68
CA LEU A 880 5.34 -0.37 28.92
C LEU A 880 5.20 -1.43 30.01
N LEU A 881 5.74 -2.62 29.76
CA LEU A 881 5.75 -3.73 30.71
C LEU A 881 7.19 -4.02 31.18
N PHE A 882 7.33 -4.20 32.49
CA PHE A 882 8.58 -4.48 33.16
C PHE A 882 8.49 -5.75 33.99
N ASP A 883 9.57 -6.51 34.01
CA ASP A 883 9.79 -7.62 34.93
C ASP A 883 10.76 -7.09 36.01
N VAL A 884 10.32 -6.98 37.26
CA VAL A 884 10.95 -6.17 38.32
C VAL A 884 11.26 -7.04 39.53
N PRO A 885 12.51 -7.12 40.04
CA PRO A 885 12.79 -7.81 41.30
C PRO A 885 11.95 -7.22 42.42
N GLU A 886 11.42 -8.06 43.32
CA GLU A 886 10.54 -7.59 44.41
C GLU A 886 11.18 -6.46 45.25
N ALA A 887 12.50 -6.49 45.43
CA ALA A 887 13.23 -5.47 46.17
C ALA A 887 13.38 -4.12 45.45
N GLU A 888 13.15 -4.05 44.13
CA GLU A 888 13.31 -2.84 43.31
C GLU A 888 11.98 -2.17 42.98
N VAL A 889 10.83 -2.81 43.29
CA VAL A 889 9.49 -2.37 42.83
C VAL A 889 9.19 -0.91 43.15
N GLU A 890 9.36 -0.47 44.41
CA GLU A 890 9.07 0.92 44.80
C GLU A 890 9.97 1.92 44.06
N GLY A 891 11.28 1.64 43.98
CA GLY A 891 12.22 2.52 43.30
C GLY A 891 11.97 2.61 41.78
N VAL A 892 11.59 1.49 41.17
CA VAL A 892 11.28 1.42 39.74
C VAL A 892 9.95 2.08 39.42
N GLU A 893 8.93 1.93 40.27
CA GLU A 893 7.68 2.67 40.13
C GLU A 893 7.93 4.18 40.06
N ASP A 894 8.74 4.71 40.98
CA ASP A 894 9.10 6.13 41.00
C ASP A 894 9.88 6.54 39.73
N ILE A 895 10.84 5.73 39.29
CA ILE A 895 11.57 5.94 38.03
C ILE A 895 10.61 6.04 36.85
N VAL A 896 9.77 5.03 36.68
CA VAL A 896 8.87 4.91 35.53
C VAL A 896 7.87 6.05 35.52
N ARG A 897 7.26 6.36 36.68
CA ARG A 897 6.34 7.49 36.83
C ARG A 897 7.01 8.81 36.46
N GLN A 898 8.17 9.08 37.04
CA GLN A 898 8.90 10.33 36.81
C GLN A 898 9.27 10.49 35.33
N GLU A 899 9.89 9.48 34.74
CA GLU A 899 10.38 9.57 33.36
C GLU A 899 9.26 9.59 32.32
N MET A 900 8.12 8.95 32.58
CA MET A 900 6.95 9.01 31.68
C MET A 900 6.17 10.32 31.83
N GLU A 901 5.87 10.77 33.05
CA GLU A 901 5.03 11.96 33.25
C GLU A 901 5.77 13.27 32.91
N HIS A 902 7.11 13.26 32.91
CA HIS A 902 7.96 14.44 32.70
C HIS A 902 8.86 14.31 31.46
N VAL A 903 8.46 13.52 30.45
CA VAL A 903 9.19 13.44 29.17
C VAL A 903 9.34 14.84 28.56
N ILE A 904 8.24 15.60 28.54
CA ILE A 904 8.18 16.99 28.08
C ILE A 904 7.17 17.78 28.93
N GLU A 905 7.25 19.10 28.85
CA GLU A 905 6.24 19.99 29.43
C GLU A 905 5.12 20.25 28.42
N LEU A 906 3.91 19.78 28.72
CA LEU A 906 2.68 20.07 27.98
C LEU A 906 1.81 21.07 28.75
N LYS A 907 0.87 21.69 28.03
CA LYS A 907 -0.16 22.58 28.63
C LYS A 907 -1.17 21.83 29.53
N VAL A 908 -1.14 20.51 29.48
CA VAL A 908 -1.91 19.60 30.32
C VAL A 908 -0.96 18.60 30.96
N PRO A 909 -1.22 18.13 32.19
CA PRO A 909 -0.36 17.12 32.81
C PRO A 909 -0.37 15.83 31.98
N ILE A 910 0.79 15.19 31.83
CA ILE A 910 0.88 13.80 31.37
C ILE A 910 0.73 12.91 32.61
N VAL A 911 -0.02 11.81 32.49
CA VAL A 911 -0.27 10.89 33.61
C VAL A 911 0.04 9.47 33.15
N ALA A 912 0.82 8.74 33.94
CA ALA A 912 1.10 7.33 33.75
C ALA A 912 0.33 6.50 34.80
N ASP A 913 -0.60 5.69 34.33
CA ASP A 913 -1.33 4.75 35.17
C ASP A 913 -0.43 3.52 35.37
N ILE A 914 0.07 3.34 36.59
CA ILE A 914 0.98 2.24 36.95
C ILE A 914 0.21 1.16 37.69
N GLY A 915 0.40 -0.10 37.30
CA GLY A 915 -0.13 -1.25 38.01
C GLY A 915 0.91 -2.33 38.24
N ILE A 916 0.82 -3.01 39.38
CA ILE A 916 1.77 -4.04 39.82
C ILE A 916 1.04 -5.35 40.11
N GLY A 917 1.61 -6.49 39.71
CA GLY A 917 1.01 -7.80 39.95
C GLY A 917 1.90 -8.98 39.56
N GLU A 918 1.39 -10.20 39.74
CA GLU A 918 2.11 -11.44 39.36
C GLU A 918 2.04 -11.73 37.85
N ASN A 919 0.95 -11.28 37.22
CA ASN A 919 0.67 -11.49 35.82
C ASN A 919 0.02 -10.25 35.21
N TRP A 920 0.02 -10.18 33.88
CA TRP A 920 -0.40 -8.99 33.16
C TRP A 920 -1.91 -8.69 33.29
N ARG A 921 -2.75 -9.68 33.61
CA ARG A 921 -4.19 -9.46 33.85
C ARG A 921 -4.46 -8.83 35.21
N ASP A 922 -3.73 -9.27 36.23
CA ASP A 922 -4.02 -8.99 37.65
C ASP A 922 -3.21 -7.81 38.20
N LEU A 923 -2.70 -6.95 37.32
CA LEU A 923 -2.10 -5.67 37.69
C LEU A 923 -3.16 -4.79 38.38
N LYS A 924 -2.81 -4.23 39.54
CA LYS A 924 -3.71 -3.44 40.40
C LYS A 924 -3.43 -1.96 40.36
#